data_AF-A0A0P9UZ68-F1
#
_entry.id   AF-A0A0P9UZ68-F1
#
_cell.length_a   1.000
_cell.length_b   1.000
_cell.length_c   1.000
_cell.angle_alpha   90.00
_cell.angle_beta   90.00
_cell.angle_gamma   90.00
#
_symmetry.space_group_name_H-M   'P 1'
#
loop_
_entity.id
_entity.type
_entity.pdbx_description
1 polymer ?
#
loop_
_entity_poly.entity_id
_entity_poly.type
_entity_poly.pdbx_seq_one_letter_code
_entity_poly.pdbx_strand_id
1 'polypeptide(L)'
;MRAIQRKQHMPTVLPYFFSDSLRSRFTQDIHDAVGSSRISSEDGKWLQLLVGVSVEPNSDAPRPRADRLIIGDNSPDNAELAGALLISDPTPGVAPVFLSTLTFGVERFESRTSLLIALQQRFGDVSDISTIEAERVEGSLFEARTLAIMRQQAGHLERLLVQLQELPDLRAAAGKALQTALVQRGVADSVDVFSQVVQILGTDPGANPVVSSVVGTQYLADAAVQAFSLNVLPTGLIRQFLDARGLVLPQAQSELFELALADVVSGVRDAYEQLLSDYWMSKRQDGRTVRDFIGHALAACFLQHLLSSRAHGTMTEAEYRCLLSLLPSQPGNVQSIRVQRLSVTVAGQEPVKLVGVFLIDFPAEQPSSAFLYFSLSGFLRFDDPARAIAHVLSDPSRAELLFYSSLNDHLAIKEKGKVESYQDAFANVFFSEFADSVIALQKRNLRYVLGLPPIQYEKNPVRVDDALDIRGLLDGRLSNLHDSGRWRPEVLPFGQTWGASIQAGVGEHPKLVSEPSYNWIGKLKKLDVLLERVDVLHAGVEGCMRHALNRYLAVIGGPPLDARALWILPAAMDAVPVRLLSLALDRVCGYTQDPLSDSVVVAGLITPVLNRPLQRLPLALLEHILVCVQEEFPRRFEEQISQFYSRTVRQLDSSERPGVISGLVREYALRLELLVEKRTGLLPESVIESVQQLLDRPLPGLREALGESQVDAFTVSVPFDPESPAIQVPNAFVINNRLAHSSPALWVLSKGLVCFETLQALKDYVAARLTGFELVSHLSGVLAEPDRQRLLDHRTRTGTLDLKVKLQRIEEHFIETLQRGEVERQRSTVAYLYQQAVTWRVPSELFVNLLSAGERDDRNRQALGYLGVAIQFIIYKAIVPSWVSEASGTDQITLVNALQRFYVTCVGQKDFLFDIPSLYDYSCERLKSRFNTDFTEPRPDPESVRVTMAHYIPVPVAPGQTPQSIPAATQSVSETLVEYAIDRFLSRQDGVILLSSADDKPLNASLTPAYVRDLVRSLDIAAGYRSMLEPILAATAPDYLKRRKLFVDQIPSLDILRAFALRLKNELSEQAYTVIENVLDMPDAIARLPVNGCKMVFSPLQLLPAKEGWEPTLVLNTYLMGPHESQSGPWVLYAPLHDEFVFKEYPDQAALLRDIHTSTEPPRVSRR
;
A
#
# COMPACT_ATOMS: atom_id res chain seq x y z
N MET A 1 29.09 -0.36 49.17
CA MET A 1 28.19 -0.08 50.31
C MET A 1 27.21 1.04 49.91
N ARG A 2 26.01 0.69 49.47
CA ARG A 2 24.74 1.44 49.62
C ARG A 2 23.64 0.58 49.01
N ALA A 3 22.72 0.15 49.86
CA ALA A 3 21.66 -0.80 49.58
C ALA A 3 20.66 -0.21 48.57
N ILE A 4 20.51 -0.86 47.42
CA ILE A 4 19.36 -0.69 46.54
C ILE A 4 18.37 -1.79 46.93
N GLN A 5 17.17 -1.35 47.31
CA GLN A 5 16.05 -2.16 47.75
C GLN A 5 15.81 -3.35 46.79
N ARG A 6 15.71 -4.54 47.40
CA ARG A 6 15.17 -5.75 46.77
C ARG A 6 13.78 -5.44 46.20
N LYS A 7 13.69 -5.13 44.89
CA LYS A 7 12.49 -5.47 44.12
C LYS A 7 12.39 -6.99 44.17
N GLN A 8 11.31 -7.49 44.78
CA GLN A 8 10.97 -8.92 44.82
C GLN A 8 11.14 -9.50 43.40
N HIS A 9 12.24 -10.21 43.18
CA HIS A 9 12.38 -11.06 42.01
C HIS A 9 11.42 -12.23 42.25
N MET A 10 10.32 -12.26 41.49
CA MET A 10 9.61 -13.53 41.33
C MET A 10 10.61 -14.55 40.79
N PRO A 11 10.81 -15.71 41.44
CA PRO A 11 11.64 -16.76 40.89
C PRO A 11 11.05 -17.16 39.52
N THR A 12 11.87 -17.20 38.48
CA THR A 12 11.44 -17.61 37.13
C THR A 12 11.15 -19.11 37.14
N VAL A 13 9.87 -19.49 37.21
CA VAL A 13 9.42 -20.89 37.27
C VAL A 13 9.09 -21.40 35.86
N LEU A 14 9.28 -22.70 35.66
CA LEU A 14 8.93 -23.41 34.44
C LEU A 14 7.40 -23.41 34.21
N PRO A 15 6.92 -23.42 32.95
CA PRO A 15 5.49 -23.53 32.69
C PRO A 15 4.89 -24.81 33.30
N TYR A 16 3.67 -24.73 33.85
CA TYR A 16 3.04 -25.86 34.55
C TYR A 16 2.86 -27.11 33.68
N PHE A 17 2.80 -26.93 32.36
CA PHE A 17 2.63 -27.98 31.36
C PHE A 17 3.96 -28.50 30.80
N PHE A 18 5.10 -28.01 31.27
CA PHE A 18 6.41 -28.52 30.88
C PHE A 18 6.62 -29.94 31.42
N SER A 19 7.37 -30.79 30.71
CA SER A 19 7.51 -32.23 31.01
C SER A 19 7.97 -32.51 32.44
N ASP A 20 8.96 -31.77 32.96
CA ASP A 20 9.43 -31.93 34.34
C ASP A 20 8.39 -31.47 35.37
N SER A 21 7.64 -30.41 35.07
CA SER A 21 6.55 -29.93 35.92
C SER A 21 5.40 -30.94 35.95
N LEU A 22 5.03 -31.50 34.79
CA LEU A 22 4.03 -32.55 34.68
C LEU A 22 4.47 -33.85 35.38
N ARG A 23 5.75 -34.21 35.32
CA ARG A 23 6.30 -35.39 36.00
C ARG A 23 6.25 -35.24 37.53
N SER A 24 6.74 -34.12 38.04
CA SER A 24 6.69 -33.79 39.47
C SER A 24 5.25 -33.76 39.96
N ARG A 25 4.37 -33.12 39.18
CA ARG A 25 2.94 -33.05 39.47
C ARG A 25 2.27 -34.42 39.49
N PHE A 26 2.51 -35.26 38.49
CA PHE A 26 1.90 -36.59 38.43
C PHE A 26 2.31 -37.43 39.65
N THR A 27 3.55 -37.27 40.12
CA THR A 27 4.02 -37.90 41.35
C THR A 27 3.24 -37.36 42.55
N GLN A 28 3.04 -36.04 42.65
CA GLN A 28 2.23 -35.43 43.70
C GLN A 28 0.77 -35.92 43.65
N ASP A 29 0.15 -35.94 42.47
CA ASP A 29 -1.24 -36.37 42.29
C ASP A 29 -1.46 -37.85 42.70
N ILE A 30 -0.44 -38.71 42.51
CA ILE A 30 -0.46 -40.09 43.04
C ILE A 30 -0.44 -40.09 44.58
N HIS A 31 0.46 -39.33 45.20
CA HIS A 31 0.54 -39.24 46.67
C HIS A 31 -0.76 -38.69 47.26
N ASP A 32 -1.34 -37.66 46.63
CA ASP A 32 -2.61 -37.06 47.05
C ASP A 32 -3.77 -38.05 46.89
N ALA A 33 -3.80 -38.83 45.80
CA ALA A 33 -4.82 -39.84 45.57
C ALA A 33 -4.74 -41.00 46.58
N VAL A 34 -3.54 -41.44 46.98
CA VAL A 34 -3.35 -42.43 48.05
C VAL A 34 -3.75 -41.84 49.41
N GLY A 35 -3.29 -40.63 49.73
CA GLY A 35 -3.58 -39.96 51.01
C GLY A 35 -5.06 -39.66 51.22
N SER A 36 -5.81 -39.43 50.14
CA SER A 36 -7.26 -39.22 50.15
C SER A 36 -8.07 -40.51 49.92
N SER A 37 -7.43 -41.68 49.88
CA SER A 37 -8.06 -42.99 49.64
C SER A 37 -8.85 -43.09 48.32
N ARG A 38 -8.49 -42.30 47.30
CA ARG A 38 -9.04 -42.42 45.92
C ARG A 38 -8.47 -43.63 45.17
N ILE A 39 -7.25 -44.03 45.51
CA ILE A 39 -6.57 -45.22 44.99
C ILE A 39 -5.89 -45.98 46.14
N SER A 40 -5.63 -47.27 45.96
CA SER A 40 -4.92 -48.07 46.97
C SER A 40 -3.41 -47.75 46.98
N SER A 41 -2.72 -48.12 48.07
CA SER A 41 -1.25 -47.98 48.13
C SER A 41 -0.53 -48.85 47.09
N GLU A 42 -1.13 -49.97 46.66
CA GLU A 42 -0.57 -50.83 45.61
C GLU A 42 -0.73 -50.19 44.23
N ASP A 43 -1.92 -49.63 43.95
CA ASP A 43 -2.16 -48.85 42.72
C ASP A 43 -1.18 -47.67 42.60
N GLY A 44 -0.92 -46.98 43.72
CA GLY A 44 0.04 -45.86 43.75
C GLY A 44 1.46 -46.29 43.37
N LYS A 45 1.96 -47.41 43.91
CA LYS A 45 3.27 -47.96 43.55
C LYS A 45 3.34 -48.40 42.09
N TRP A 46 2.25 -48.99 41.58
CA TRP A 46 2.16 -49.41 40.18
C TRP A 46 2.18 -48.22 39.22
N LEU A 47 1.45 -47.14 39.51
CA LEU A 47 1.44 -45.91 38.71
C LEU A 47 2.79 -45.16 38.74
N GLN A 48 3.54 -45.24 39.84
CA GLN A 48 4.88 -44.64 39.95
C GLN A 48 5.88 -45.23 38.93
N LEU A 49 5.63 -46.43 38.39
CA LEU A 49 6.46 -47.01 37.32
C LEU A 49 6.50 -46.15 36.04
N LEU A 50 5.50 -45.28 35.82
CA LEU A 50 5.45 -44.34 34.69
C LEU A 50 6.32 -43.09 34.88
N VAL A 51 6.85 -42.84 36.08
CA VAL A 51 7.64 -41.63 36.40
C VAL A 51 9.13 -41.80 36.07
N GLY A 52 9.63 -43.03 36.00
CA GLY A 52 11.05 -43.32 35.71
C GLY A 52 11.45 -43.06 34.24
N VAL A 53 12.70 -42.62 34.01
CA VAL A 53 13.21 -42.24 32.66
C VAL A 53 13.85 -43.40 31.89
N SER A 54 14.32 -44.46 32.54
CA SER A 54 14.86 -45.66 31.89
C SER A 54 14.89 -46.81 32.89
N VAL A 55 14.49 -48.02 32.51
CA VAL A 55 14.77 -49.23 33.30
C VAL A 55 15.07 -50.39 32.37
N GLU A 56 16.21 -51.01 32.60
CA GLU A 56 16.66 -52.31 32.07
C GLU A 56 15.55 -53.38 32.09
N PRO A 57 15.63 -54.41 31.24
CA PRO A 57 14.52 -55.37 31.00
C PRO A 57 14.24 -56.39 32.12
N ASN A 58 14.68 -56.17 33.36
CA ASN A 58 14.70 -57.21 34.40
C ASN A 58 13.62 -57.05 35.50
N SER A 59 12.35 -56.95 35.11
CA SER A 59 11.23 -57.04 36.05
C SER A 59 10.02 -57.71 35.37
N ASP A 60 9.67 -58.92 35.82
CA ASP A 60 8.52 -59.73 35.37
C ASP A 60 7.13 -59.11 35.66
N ALA A 61 7.05 -57.92 36.25
CA ALA A 61 5.78 -57.23 36.52
C ALA A 61 5.26 -56.47 35.27
N PRO A 62 3.96 -56.62 34.89
CA PRO A 62 3.38 -55.91 33.75
C PRO A 62 3.37 -54.39 34.01
N ARG A 63 4.06 -53.64 33.14
CA ARG A 63 4.13 -52.17 33.25
C ARG A 63 2.79 -51.52 32.85
N PRO A 64 2.40 -50.41 33.47
CA PRO A 64 1.19 -49.67 33.08
C PRO A 64 1.26 -49.23 31.61
N ARG A 65 0.17 -49.44 30.87
CA ARG A 65 -0.02 -48.86 29.54
C ARG A 65 -0.66 -47.48 29.71
N ALA A 66 -0.10 -46.45 29.07
CA ALA A 66 -0.66 -45.11 29.02
C ALA A 66 -1.12 -44.77 27.59
N ASP A 67 -2.38 -44.37 27.46
CA ASP A 67 -3.01 -43.95 26.22
C ASP A 67 -3.47 -42.47 26.35
N ARG A 68 -3.37 -41.71 25.26
CA ARG A 68 -4.01 -40.40 25.11
C ARG A 68 -5.45 -40.58 24.64
N LEU A 69 -6.33 -39.68 25.06
CA LEU A 69 -7.73 -39.66 24.64
C LEU A 69 -7.91 -38.70 23.45
N ILE A 70 -8.54 -39.17 22.38
CA ILE A 70 -8.83 -38.39 21.17
C ILE A 70 -10.33 -38.49 20.88
N ILE A 71 -10.93 -37.38 20.46
CA ILE A 71 -12.33 -37.35 20.03
C ILE A 71 -12.36 -37.48 18.50
N GLY A 72 -12.98 -38.54 17.99
CA GLY A 72 -12.94 -38.90 16.56
C GLY A 72 -13.83 -38.05 15.63
N ASP A 73 -14.53 -37.03 16.15
CA ASP A 73 -15.50 -36.22 15.41
C ASP A 73 -14.92 -34.89 14.88
N ASN A 74 -13.59 -34.72 14.90
CA ASN A 74 -12.91 -33.45 14.60
C ASN A 74 -13.38 -32.27 15.47
N SER A 75 -14.05 -32.52 16.61
CA SER A 75 -14.42 -31.47 17.55
C SER A 75 -13.17 -30.83 18.18
N PRO A 76 -13.21 -29.54 18.56
CA PRO A 76 -12.07 -28.89 19.18
C PRO A 76 -11.71 -29.60 20.49
N ASP A 77 -10.45 -30.04 20.59
CA ASP A 77 -9.91 -30.71 21.79
C ASP A 77 -10.27 -29.94 23.08
N ASN A 78 -11.02 -30.62 23.95
CA ASN A 78 -11.29 -30.14 25.30
C ASN A 78 -9.97 -30.04 26.07
N ALA A 79 -9.74 -28.92 26.77
CA ALA A 79 -8.47 -28.64 27.45
C ALA A 79 -8.09 -29.72 28.48
N GLU A 80 -9.08 -30.30 29.17
CA GLU A 80 -8.84 -31.36 30.13
C GLU A 80 -8.52 -32.69 29.46
N LEU A 81 -9.17 -33.00 28.34
CA LEU A 81 -8.94 -34.24 27.59
C LEU A 81 -7.60 -34.24 26.87
N ALA A 82 -7.17 -33.11 26.30
CA ALA A 82 -5.86 -32.98 25.65
C ALA A 82 -4.70 -33.27 26.61
N GLY A 83 -4.88 -32.94 27.90
CA GLY A 83 -3.94 -33.26 28.96
C GLY A 83 -4.24 -34.56 29.70
N ALA A 84 -5.23 -35.36 29.31
CA ALA A 84 -5.63 -36.56 30.03
C ALA A 84 -4.81 -37.79 29.61
N LEU A 85 -4.52 -38.65 30.58
CA LEU A 85 -3.92 -39.97 30.34
C LEU A 85 -4.86 -41.05 30.85
N LEU A 86 -5.24 -41.97 29.96
CA LEU A 86 -5.87 -43.23 30.32
C LEU A 86 -4.78 -44.25 30.61
N ILE A 87 -4.79 -44.82 31.80
CA ILE A 87 -3.79 -45.80 32.23
C ILE A 87 -4.49 -47.12 32.52
N SER A 88 -4.04 -48.20 31.88
CA SER A 88 -4.64 -49.53 32.03
C SER A 88 -3.58 -50.62 32.13
N ASP A 89 -4.00 -51.79 32.60
CA ASP A 89 -3.18 -53.01 32.54
C ASP A 89 -3.04 -53.45 31.06
N PRO A 90 -1.84 -53.78 30.55
CA PRO A 90 -1.65 -54.31 29.20
C PRO A 90 -2.17 -55.75 29.02
N THR A 91 -2.42 -56.49 30.10
CA THR A 91 -2.98 -57.85 30.03
C THR A 91 -4.51 -57.82 29.88
N PRO A 92 -5.09 -58.61 28.96
CA PRO A 92 -6.52 -58.60 28.71
C PRO A 92 -7.30 -59.23 29.88
N GLY A 93 -7.91 -58.40 30.72
CA GLY A 93 -8.80 -58.78 31.82
C GLY A 93 -9.73 -57.64 32.23
N VAL A 94 -10.71 -57.92 33.10
CA VAL A 94 -11.59 -56.91 33.74
C VAL A 94 -10.78 -56.19 34.83
N ALA A 95 -9.72 -55.50 34.43
CA ALA A 95 -8.86 -54.72 35.31
C ALA A 95 -9.40 -53.28 35.44
N PRO A 96 -9.23 -52.64 36.61
CA PRO A 96 -9.55 -51.23 36.79
C PRO A 96 -8.75 -50.36 35.81
N VAL A 97 -9.34 -49.25 35.38
CA VAL A 97 -8.65 -48.23 34.57
C VAL A 97 -8.47 -46.96 35.39
N PHE A 98 -7.38 -46.25 35.16
CA PHE A 98 -7.08 -45.00 35.83
C PHE A 98 -7.12 -43.84 34.86
N LEU A 99 -7.67 -42.71 35.29
CA LEU A 99 -7.64 -41.47 34.54
C LEU A 99 -6.75 -40.47 35.29
N SER A 100 -5.77 -39.89 34.59
CA SER A 100 -4.95 -38.79 35.09
C SER A 100 -5.27 -37.52 34.32
N THR A 101 -5.95 -36.57 34.97
CA THR A 101 -6.27 -35.25 34.41
C THR A 101 -5.49 -34.15 35.12
N LEU A 102 -5.42 -32.97 34.52
CA LEU A 102 -4.81 -31.82 35.16
C LEU A 102 -5.72 -31.26 36.26
N THR A 103 -7.04 -31.29 36.12
CA THR A 103 -7.93 -30.79 37.17
C THR A 103 -8.02 -31.73 38.37
N PHE A 104 -8.27 -33.02 38.14
CA PHE A 104 -8.65 -33.97 39.19
C PHE A 104 -7.51 -34.80 39.74
N GLY A 105 -6.36 -34.84 39.06
CA GLY A 105 -5.27 -35.75 39.37
C GLY A 105 -5.62 -37.17 38.95
N VAL A 106 -5.25 -38.16 39.76
CA VAL A 106 -5.47 -39.58 39.49
C VAL A 106 -6.79 -40.07 40.10
N GLU A 107 -7.61 -40.68 39.26
CA GLU A 107 -8.89 -41.31 39.60
C GLU A 107 -8.94 -42.77 39.12
N ARG A 108 -9.61 -43.65 39.88
CA ARG A 108 -9.79 -45.07 39.55
C ARG A 108 -11.23 -45.36 39.13
N PHE A 109 -11.39 -46.15 38.08
CA PHE A 109 -12.68 -46.58 37.55
C PHE A 109 -12.71 -48.11 37.40
N GLU A 110 -13.86 -48.72 37.68
CA GLU A 110 -14.04 -50.18 37.64
C GLU A 110 -13.92 -50.75 36.21
N SER A 111 -14.26 -49.95 35.19
CA SER A 111 -14.18 -50.34 33.78
C SER A 111 -14.04 -49.14 32.84
N ARG A 112 -13.61 -49.38 31.60
CA ARG A 112 -13.61 -48.36 30.54
C ARG A 112 -15.01 -47.77 30.28
N THR A 113 -16.06 -48.57 30.44
CA THR A 113 -17.45 -48.10 30.30
C THR A 113 -17.81 -47.09 31.40
N SER A 114 -17.44 -47.36 32.65
CA SER A 114 -17.69 -46.42 33.76
C SER A 114 -16.90 -45.12 33.60
N LEU A 115 -15.69 -45.19 33.02
CA LEU A 115 -14.92 -44.01 32.67
C LEU A 115 -15.61 -43.18 31.58
N LEU A 116 -16.08 -43.81 30.50
CA LEU A 116 -16.77 -43.10 29.42
C LEU A 116 -18.03 -42.38 29.92
N ILE A 117 -18.83 -43.03 30.77
CA ILE A 117 -20.00 -42.41 31.40
C ILE A 117 -19.58 -41.18 32.23
N ALA A 118 -18.49 -41.29 33.00
CA ALA A 118 -17.99 -40.17 33.80
C ALA A 118 -17.48 -39.01 32.92
N LEU A 119 -16.83 -39.29 31.79
CA LEU A 119 -16.38 -38.27 30.83
C LEU A 119 -17.58 -37.58 30.17
N GLN A 120 -18.61 -38.33 29.75
CA GLN A 120 -19.86 -37.79 29.18
C GLN A 120 -20.62 -36.91 30.18
N GLN A 121 -20.65 -37.29 31.46
CA GLN A 121 -21.29 -36.48 32.51
C GLN A 121 -20.54 -35.18 32.82
N ARG A 122 -19.20 -35.18 32.72
CA ARG A 122 -18.35 -34.04 33.10
C ARG A 122 -18.14 -33.04 31.97
N PHE A 123 -18.08 -33.53 30.74
CA PHE A 123 -17.74 -32.73 29.57
C PHE A 123 -18.91 -32.74 28.60
N GLY A 124 -19.70 -31.66 28.58
CA GLY A 124 -20.82 -31.51 27.66
C GLY A 124 -20.43 -31.45 26.17
N ASP A 125 -19.13 -31.42 25.85
CA ASP A 125 -18.59 -31.55 24.51
C ASP A 125 -18.48 -33.01 24.05
N VAL A 126 -18.55 -33.98 24.99
CA VAL A 126 -18.56 -35.42 24.69
C VAL A 126 -20.01 -35.86 24.56
N SER A 127 -20.51 -35.89 23.32
CA SER A 127 -21.88 -36.32 23.03
C SER A 127 -22.03 -37.86 23.10
N ASP A 128 -23.26 -38.36 23.13
CA ASP A 128 -23.56 -39.81 22.98
C ASP A 128 -23.06 -40.39 21.65
N ILE A 129 -22.76 -39.53 20.67
CA ILE A 129 -22.32 -39.88 19.30
C ILE A 129 -20.79 -39.76 19.16
N SER A 130 -20.12 -39.07 20.09
CA SER A 130 -18.67 -38.83 20.02
C SER A 130 -17.88 -40.10 20.38
N THR A 131 -17.10 -40.63 19.43
CA THR A 131 -16.21 -41.77 19.66
C THR A 131 -14.93 -41.31 20.35
N ILE A 132 -14.75 -41.65 21.64
CA ILE A 132 -13.48 -41.45 22.34
C ILE A 132 -12.54 -42.61 22.01
N GLU A 133 -11.53 -42.32 21.21
CA GLU A 133 -10.46 -43.25 20.86
C GLU A 133 -9.30 -43.12 21.87
N ALA A 134 -8.63 -44.24 22.13
CA ALA A 134 -7.48 -44.30 23.01
C ALA A 134 -6.26 -44.70 22.18
N GLU A 135 -5.34 -43.77 22.00
CA GLU A 135 -4.10 -44.00 21.25
C GLU A 135 -2.93 -44.16 22.20
N ARG A 136 -2.14 -45.22 21.99
CA ARG A 136 -0.98 -45.50 22.84
C ARG A 136 0.07 -44.40 22.69
N VAL A 137 0.55 -43.88 23.83
CA VAL A 137 1.68 -42.96 23.84
C VAL A 137 2.96 -43.77 23.71
N GLU A 138 3.61 -43.70 22.54
CA GLU A 138 4.93 -44.27 22.31
C GLU A 138 6.01 -43.23 22.69
N GLY A 139 7.03 -43.63 23.48
CA GLY A 139 8.13 -42.75 23.89
C GLY A 139 7.94 -42.01 25.23
N SER A 140 8.42 -40.77 25.33
CA SER A 140 8.41 -39.97 26.57
C SER A 140 7.00 -39.46 26.89
N LEU A 141 6.35 -40.06 27.90
CA LEU A 141 4.96 -39.77 28.29
C LEU A 141 4.70 -38.28 28.55
N PHE A 142 5.58 -37.62 29.31
CA PHE A 142 5.37 -36.23 29.73
C PHE A 142 5.70 -35.22 28.63
N GLU A 143 6.57 -35.57 27.66
CA GLU A 143 6.79 -34.76 26.46
C GLU A 143 5.58 -34.81 25.53
N ALA A 144 5.04 -36.00 25.28
CA ALA A 144 3.81 -36.16 24.51
C ALA A 144 2.64 -35.37 25.14
N ARG A 145 2.52 -35.42 26.47
CA ARG A 145 1.53 -34.64 27.23
C ARG A 145 1.77 -33.13 27.13
N THR A 146 3.03 -32.68 27.17
CA THR A 146 3.43 -31.27 26.97
C THR A 146 2.96 -30.78 25.60
N LEU A 147 3.25 -31.55 24.55
CA LEU A 147 2.90 -31.22 23.17
C LEU A 147 1.38 -31.11 22.96
N ALA A 148 0.62 -32.06 23.52
CA ALA A 148 -0.84 -32.06 23.42
C ALA A 148 -1.47 -30.83 24.10
N ILE A 149 -1.05 -30.50 25.32
CA ILE A 149 -1.54 -29.31 26.04
C ILE A 149 -1.16 -28.03 25.28
N MET A 150 0.08 -27.93 24.80
CA MET A 150 0.56 -26.77 24.07
C MET A 150 -0.23 -26.54 22.77
N ARG A 151 -0.45 -27.59 21.97
CA ARG A 151 -1.25 -27.52 20.74
C ARG A 151 -2.70 -27.12 21.03
N GLN A 152 -3.30 -27.71 22.07
CA GLN A 152 -4.66 -27.38 22.47
C GLN A 152 -4.80 -25.91 22.88
N GLN A 153 -3.88 -25.37 23.68
CA GLN A 153 -3.94 -23.98 24.13
C GLN A 153 -3.65 -22.98 23.00
N ALA A 154 -2.66 -23.26 22.15
CA ALA A 154 -2.38 -22.48 20.96
C ALA A 154 -3.61 -22.43 20.02
N GLY A 155 -4.27 -23.58 19.83
CA GLY A 155 -5.51 -23.67 19.05
C GLY A 155 -6.70 -22.96 19.70
N HIS A 156 -6.83 -23.01 21.03
CA HIS A 156 -7.87 -22.29 21.76
C HIS A 156 -7.73 -20.77 21.59
N LEU A 157 -6.53 -20.23 21.79
CA LEU A 157 -6.26 -18.80 21.62
C LEU A 157 -6.51 -18.34 20.17
N GLU A 158 -6.13 -19.14 19.19
CA GLU A 158 -6.38 -18.84 17.78
C GLU A 158 -7.88 -18.85 17.44
N ARG A 159 -8.65 -19.85 17.88
CA ARG A 159 -10.11 -19.89 17.68
C ARG A 159 -10.80 -18.70 18.33
N LEU A 160 -10.34 -18.30 19.52
CA LEU A 160 -10.87 -17.12 20.21
C LEU A 160 -10.52 -15.83 19.44
N LEU A 161 -9.29 -15.69 18.94
CA LEU A 161 -8.88 -14.55 18.11
C LEU A 161 -9.70 -14.49 16.81
N VAL A 162 -9.85 -15.60 16.09
CA VAL A 162 -10.66 -15.69 14.86
C VAL A 162 -12.10 -15.28 15.14
N GLN A 163 -12.72 -15.77 16.22
CA GLN A 163 -14.07 -15.34 16.58
C GLN A 163 -14.14 -13.84 16.84
N LEU A 164 -13.16 -13.28 17.57
CA LEU A 164 -13.13 -11.83 17.83
C LEU A 164 -12.96 -11.03 16.54
N GLN A 165 -12.19 -11.51 15.56
CA GLN A 165 -12.03 -10.83 14.26
C GLN A 165 -13.36 -10.64 13.51
N GLU A 166 -14.37 -11.48 13.78
CA GLU A 166 -15.73 -11.38 13.22
C GLU A 166 -16.62 -10.33 13.91
N LEU A 167 -16.14 -9.64 14.97
CA LEU A 167 -16.89 -8.53 15.56
C LEU A 167 -17.31 -7.52 14.48
N PRO A 168 -18.49 -6.90 14.57
CA PRO A 168 -18.89 -5.87 13.61
C PRO A 168 -17.89 -4.72 13.61
N ASP A 169 -17.61 -4.16 12.43
CA ASP A 169 -16.71 -3.02 12.25
C ASP A 169 -17.49 -1.72 11.94
N LEU A 170 -16.77 -0.60 11.82
CA LEU A 170 -17.40 0.69 11.52
C LEU A 170 -18.10 0.69 10.15
N ARG A 171 -17.62 -0.10 9.17
CA ARG A 171 -18.25 -0.20 7.84
C ARG A 171 -19.59 -0.92 7.92
N ALA A 172 -19.66 -2.02 8.65
CA ALA A 172 -20.89 -2.75 8.91
C ALA A 172 -21.92 -1.86 9.63
N ALA A 173 -21.48 -1.10 10.64
CA ALA A 173 -22.34 -0.17 11.37
C ALA A 173 -22.85 1.00 10.51
N ALA A 174 -21.97 1.65 9.74
CA ALA A 174 -22.34 2.74 8.85
C ALA A 174 -23.27 2.27 7.72
N GLY A 175 -23.00 1.11 7.12
CA GLY A 175 -23.89 0.48 6.16
C GLY A 175 -25.26 0.17 6.76
N LYS A 176 -25.32 -0.48 7.93
CA LYS A 176 -26.59 -0.78 8.61
C LYS A 176 -27.40 0.48 8.96
N ALA A 177 -26.73 1.55 9.37
CA ALA A 177 -27.36 2.85 9.62
C ALA A 177 -27.95 3.43 8.33
N LEU A 178 -27.19 3.42 7.22
CA LEU A 178 -27.67 3.87 5.92
C LEU A 178 -28.87 3.04 5.45
N GLN A 179 -28.79 1.70 5.55
CA GLN A 179 -29.89 0.80 5.20
C GLN A 179 -31.18 1.16 5.96
N THR A 180 -31.05 1.44 7.25
CA THR A 180 -32.19 1.79 8.11
C THR A 180 -32.76 3.16 7.74
N ALA A 181 -31.90 4.15 7.46
CA ALA A 181 -32.32 5.48 7.00
C ALA A 181 -33.07 5.43 5.66
N LEU A 182 -32.61 4.59 4.72
CA LEU A 182 -33.27 4.38 3.42
C LEU A 182 -34.66 3.74 3.58
N VAL A 183 -34.77 2.69 4.39
CA VAL A 183 -36.05 2.01 4.67
C VAL A 183 -37.05 2.99 5.30
N GLN A 184 -36.61 3.81 6.28
CA GLN A 184 -37.47 4.84 6.90
C GLN A 184 -37.96 5.91 5.91
N ARG A 185 -37.26 6.11 4.80
CA ARG A 185 -37.61 7.08 3.75
C ARG A 185 -38.46 6.50 2.63
N GLY A 186 -38.88 5.23 2.76
CA GLY A 186 -39.71 4.55 1.76
C GLY A 186 -38.96 4.16 0.49
N VAL A 187 -37.62 4.18 0.52
CA VAL A 187 -36.79 3.59 -0.53
C VAL A 187 -36.73 2.09 -0.22
N ALA A 188 -37.38 1.28 -1.06
CA ALA A 188 -37.78 -0.11 -0.79
C ALA A 188 -36.70 -1.04 -0.21
N ASP A 189 -37.14 -2.12 0.47
CA ASP A 189 -36.36 -3.24 1.01
C ASP A 189 -35.46 -3.99 0.00
N SER A 190 -35.51 -3.63 -1.30
CA SER A 190 -34.71 -4.23 -2.37
C SER A 190 -33.29 -3.66 -2.49
N VAL A 191 -32.98 -2.55 -1.80
CA VAL A 191 -31.64 -1.95 -1.78
C VAL A 191 -30.78 -2.68 -0.75
N ASP A 192 -29.68 -3.29 -1.18
CA ASP A 192 -28.62 -3.76 -0.29
C ASP A 192 -27.41 -2.83 -0.42
N VAL A 193 -27.18 -2.02 0.62
CA VAL A 193 -26.10 -1.02 0.64
C VAL A 193 -24.69 -1.61 0.58
N PHE A 194 -24.52 -2.92 0.84
CA PHE A 194 -23.21 -3.58 0.80
C PHE A 194 -22.86 -4.12 -0.59
N SER A 195 -23.85 -4.35 -1.45
CA SER A 195 -23.66 -4.81 -2.83
C SER A 195 -23.98 -3.74 -3.89
N GLN A 196 -24.76 -2.72 -3.55
CA GLN A 196 -25.11 -1.65 -4.48
C GLN A 196 -24.00 -0.59 -4.61
N VAL A 197 -23.78 -0.18 -5.85
CA VAL A 197 -22.74 0.74 -6.28
C VAL A 197 -23.34 2.10 -6.67
N VAL A 198 -22.65 3.18 -6.33
CA VAL A 198 -22.93 4.56 -6.75
C VAL A 198 -21.80 5.05 -7.65
N GLN A 199 -22.17 5.80 -8.70
CA GLN A 199 -21.21 6.39 -9.63
C GLN A 199 -20.68 7.71 -9.10
N ILE A 200 -19.40 7.98 -9.32
CA ILE A 200 -18.77 9.28 -9.06
C ILE A 200 -18.56 9.97 -10.40
N LEU A 201 -19.13 11.16 -10.55
CA LEU A 201 -19.04 11.98 -11.76
C LEU A 201 -18.06 13.13 -11.56
N GLY A 202 -17.29 13.45 -12.60
CA GLY A 202 -16.50 14.67 -12.69
C GLY A 202 -17.28 15.81 -13.34
N THR A 203 -17.26 17.00 -12.73
CA THR A 203 -17.79 18.24 -13.30
C THR A 203 -16.62 19.16 -13.69
N ASP A 204 -16.38 19.32 -14.99
CA ASP A 204 -15.31 20.21 -15.49
C ASP A 204 -15.68 21.69 -15.30
N PRO A 205 -14.80 22.55 -14.74
CA PRO A 205 -15.10 23.97 -14.50
C PRO A 205 -15.26 24.86 -15.75
N GLY A 206 -15.22 24.30 -16.97
CA GLY A 206 -15.28 25.06 -18.22
C GLY A 206 -15.85 24.32 -19.44
N ALA A 207 -16.36 23.10 -19.27
CA ALA A 207 -17.04 22.36 -20.33
C ALA A 207 -18.57 22.56 -20.21
N ASN A 208 -19.29 22.48 -21.34
CA ASN A 208 -20.75 22.54 -21.35
C ASN A 208 -21.34 21.59 -20.28
N PRO A 209 -22.37 22.00 -19.50
CA PRO A 209 -22.94 21.25 -18.38
C PRO A 209 -23.64 19.92 -18.75
N VAL A 210 -23.42 19.40 -19.97
CA VAL A 210 -24.07 18.21 -20.54
C VAL A 210 -23.15 16.98 -20.52
N VAL A 211 -21.83 17.13 -20.36
CA VAL A 211 -20.88 15.99 -20.44
C VAL A 211 -20.18 15.75 -19.11
N SER A 212 -20.93 15.26 -18.12
CA SER A 212 -20.33 14.68 -16.90
C SER A 212 -19.83 13.28 -17.22
N SER A 213 -18.53 13.02 -17.01
CA SER A 213 -17.95 11.67 -17.20
C SER A 213 -17.87 10.94 -15.87
N VAL A 214 -18.19 9.63 -15.88
CA VAL A 214 -18.00 8.76 -14.71
C VAL A 214 -16.50 8.59 -14.51
N VAL A 215 -16.01 9.05 -13.36
CA VAL A 215 -14.59 8.97 -13.00
C VAL A 215 -14.28 7.73 -12.16
N GLY A 216 -15.28 7.13 -11.52
CA GLY A 216 -15.13 5.89 -10.77
C GLY A 216 -16.44 5.43 -10.14
N THR A 217 -16.38 4.33 -9.41
CA THR A 217 -17.52 3.75 -8.69
C THR A 217 -17.17 3.46 -7.24
N GLN A 218 -18.18 3.44 -6.36
CA GLN A 218 -18.00 3.09 -4.94
C GLN A 218 -19.23 2.39 -4.39
N TYR A 219 -19.10 1.50 -3.40
CA TYR A 219 -20.25 0.93 -2.70
C TYR A 219 -20.94 1.96 -1.80
N LEU A 220 -22.25 1.81 -1.60
CA LEU A 220 -23.01 2.68 -0.69
C LEU A 220 -22.52 2.58 0.77
N ALA A 221 -22.12 1.39 1.23
CA ALA A 221 -21.53 1.22 2.56
C ALA A 221 -20.24 2.03 2.75
N ASP A 222 -19.40 2.14 1.72
CA ASP A 222 -18.18 2.95 1.77
C ASP A 222 -18.50 4.46 1.72
N ALA A 223 -19.56 4.84 0.99
CA ALA A 223 -20.11 6.20 1.04
C ALA A 223 -20.63 6.57 2.44
N ALA A 224 -21.23 5.61 3.16
CA ALA A 224 -21.71 5.81 4.54
C ALA A 224 -20.55 6.05 5.52
N VAL A 225 -19.44 5.31 5.40
CA VAL A 225 -18.24 5.54 6.22
C VAL A 225 -17.61 6.91 5.92
N GLN A 226 -17.61 7.31 4.64
CA GLN A 226 -17.16 8.63 4.22
C GLN A 226 -18.03 9.75 4.84
N ALA A 227 -19.35 9.58 4.83
CA ALA A 227 -20.30 10.50 5.46
C ALA A 227 -20.10 10.60 6.97
N PHE A 228 -19.95 9.46 7.67
CA PHE A 228 -19.64 9.42 9.11
C PHE A 228 -18.34 10.17 9.45
N SER A 229 -17.32 10.06 8.59
CA SER A 229 -16.03 10.72 8.78
C SER A 229 -16.05 12.22 8.44
N LEU A 230 -17.21 12.81 8.11
CA LEU A 230 -17.38 14.18 7.62
C LEU A 230 -16.45 14.52 6.44
N ASN A 231 -16.09 13.50 5.66
CA ASN A 231 -15.18 13.67 4.53
C ASN A 231 -16.00 14.01 3.28
N VAL A 232 -16.10 15.30 2.97
CA VAL A 232 -16.84 15.75 1.77
C VAL A 232 -16.11 15.29 0.51
N LEU A 233 -16.88 14.95 -0.53
CA LEU A 233 -16.32 14.72 -1.86
C LEU A 233 -15.49 15.94 -2.30
N PRO A 234 -14.34 15.72 -2.95
CA PRO A 234 -13.56 16.82 -3.50
C PRO A 234 -14.39 17.73 -4.42
N THR A 235 -14.03 19.02 -4.44
CA THR A 235 -14.68 20.01 -5.30
C THR A 235 -14.65 19.57 -6.76
N GLY A 236 -15.81 19.56 -7.42
CA GLY A 236 -15.94 19.09 -8.80
C GLY A 236 -16.30 17.61 -8.95
N LEU A 237 -16.61 16.90 -7.87
CA LEU A 237 -17.13 15.53 -7.90
C LEU A 237 -18.53 15.45 -7.29
N ILE A 238 -19.43 14.71 -7.93
CA ILE A 238 -20.80 14.45 -7.45
C ILE A 238 -21.14 12.96 -7.52
N ARG A 239 -22.10 12.51 -6.70
CA ARG A 239 -22.62 11.14 -6.75
C ARG A 239 -23.82 11.04 -7.69
N GLN A 240 -23.88 9.94 -8.44
CA GLN A 240 -25.04 9.56 -9.23
C GLN A 240 -25.53 8.17 -8.80
N PHE A 241 -26.75 8.12 -8.27
CA PHE A 241 -27.37 6.90 -7.77
C PHE A 241 -28.08 6.16 -8.91
N LEU A 242 -27.99 4.83 -8.88
CA LEU A 242 -28.58 3.93 -9.86
C LEU A 242 -29.59 3.00 -9.20
N ASP A 243 -30.62 2.57 -9.94
CA ASP A 243 -31.47 1.45 -9.55
C ASP A 243 -30.77 0.08 -9.75
N ALA A 244 -31.42 -1.01 -9.34
CA ALA A 244 -30.87 -2.38 -9.47
C ALA A 244 -30.58 -2.80 -10.93
N ARG A 245 -31.23 -2.15 -11.91
CA ARG A 245 -31.04 -2.39 -13.36
C ARG A 245 -30.05 -1.41 -14.00
N GLY A 246 -29.53 -0.46 -13.22
CA GLY A 246 -28.56 0.57 -13.61
C GLY A 246 -29.13 1.81 -14.31
N LEU A 247 -30.42 2.09 -14.15
CA LEU A 247 -31.01 3.38 -14.53
C LEU A 247 -30.67 4.45 -13.50
N VAL A 248 -30.39 5.67 -13.99
CA VAL A 248 -30.16 6.82 -13.12
C VAL A 248 -31.44 7.15 -12.36
N LEU A 249 -31.32 7.26 -11.03
CA LEU A 249 -32.46 7.60 -10.20
C LEU A 249 -32.92 9.05 -10.46
N PRO A 250 -34.24 9.31 -10.52
CA PRO A 250 -34.77 10.67 -10.60
C PRO A 250 -34.23 11.57 -9.48
N GLN A 251 -34.15 12.87 -9.73
CA GLN A 251 -33.59 13.84 -8.77
C GLN A 251 -34.24 13.73 -7.38
N ALA A 252 -35.56 13.62 -7.31
CA ALA A 252 -36.29 13.47 -6.04
C ALA A 252 -35.86 12.22 -5.24
N GLN A 253 -35.53 11.11 -5.92
CA GLN A 253 -35.05 9.89 -5.24
C GLN A 253 -33.57 10.02 -4.87
N SER A 254 -32.74 10.60 -5.73
CA SER A 254 -31.32 10.87 -5.43
C SER A 254 -31.15 11.77 -4.20
N GLU A 255 -32.03 12.76 -4.03
CA GLU A 255 -32.06 13.62 -2.83
C GLU A 255 -32.36 12.82 -1.56
N LEU A 256 -33.23 11.79 -1.63
CA LEU A 256 -33.48 10.91 -0.48
C LEU A 256 -32.24 10.10 -0.09
N PHE A 257 -31.42 9.67 -1.04
CA PHE A 257 -30.16 8.97 -0.76
C PHE A 257 -29.12 9.88 -0.11
N GLU A 258 -28.96 11.11 -0.59
CA GLU A 258 -28.04 12.09 0.03
C GLU A 258 -28.50 12.50 1.43
N LEU A 259 -29.81 12.67 1.64
CA LEU A 259 -30.37 12.89 2.98
C LEU A 259 -30.13 11.68 3.89
N ALA A 260 -30.35 10.45 3.40
CA ALA A 260 -30.07 9.24 4.17
C ALA A 260 -28.58 9.11 4.53
N LEU A 261 -27.67 9.50 3.64
CA LEU A 261 -26.22 9.57 3.91
C LEU A 261 -25.90 10.59 4.99
N ALA A 262 -26.57 11.75 5.00
CA ALA A 262 -26.40 12.76 6.04
C ALA A 262 -26.86 12.25 7.42
N ASP A 263 -27.93 11.45 7.46
CA ASP A 263 -28.47 10.90 8.72
C ASP A 263 -27.60 9.80 9.33
N VAL A 264 -26.69 9.18 8.56
CA VAL A 264 -25.78 8.10 9.02
C VAL A 264 -25.04 8.52 10.28
N VAL A 265 -24.59 9.78 10.38
CA VAL A 265 -23.84 10.29 11.55
C VAL A 265 -24.63 10.11 12.85
N SER A 266 -25.95 10.32 12.80
CA SER A 266 -26.82 10.16 13.97
C SER A 266 -27.24 8.70 14.23
N GLY A 267 -27.32 7.88 13.18
CA GLY A 267 -27.80 6.49 13.26
C GLY A 267 -26.73 5.43 13.55
N VAL A 268 -25.44 5.72 13.27
CA VAL A 268 -24.33 4.74 13.43
C VAL A 268 -24.27 4.17 14.85
N ARG A 269 -24.48 4.98 15.88
CA ARG A 269 -24.42 4.52 17.27
C ARG A 269 -25.42 3.40 17.54
N ASP A 270 -26.69 3.65 17.22
CA ASP A 270 -27.77 2.71 17.53
C ASP A 270 -27.64 1.45 16.66
N ALA A 271 -27.24 1.61 15.39
CA ALA A 271 -26.94 0.49 14.49
C ALA A 271 -25.78 -0.39 14.99
N TYR A 272 -24.69 0.22 15.49
CA TYR A 272 -23.53 -0.52 16.00
C TYR A 272 -23.88 -1.26 17.30
N GLU A 273 -24.62 -0.63 18.22
CA GLU A 273 -25.07 -1.30 19.45
C GLU A 273 -25.97 -2.52 19.15
N GLN A 274 -26.83 -2.40 18.14
CA GLN A 274 -27.66 -3.52 17.68
C GLN A 274 -26.78 -4.63 17.08
N LEU A 275 -25.88 -4.30 16.15
CA LEU A 275 -24.97 -5.29 15.54
C LEU A 275 -24.12 -6.02 16.58
N LEU A 276 -23.62 -5.33 17.60
CA LEU A 276 -22.89 -5.97 18.70
C LEU A 276 -23.79 -6.91 19.49
N SER A 277 -25.03 -6.52 19.76
CA SER A 277 -26.00 -7.37 20.46
C SER A 277 -26.32 -8.62 19.66
N ASP A 278 -26.57 -8.46 18.35
CA ASP A 278 -26.86 -9.55 17.43
C ASP A 278 -25.68 -10.50 17.31
N TYR A 279 -24.45 -9.98 17.22
CA TYR A 279 -23.22 -10.77 17.19
C TYR A 279 -23.08 -11.66 18.44
N TRP A 280 -23.22 -11.10 19.64
CA TRP A 280 -23.05 -11.87 20.89
C TRP A 280 -24.13 -12.95 21.05
N MET A 281 -25.33 -12.72 20.50
CA MET A 281 -26.43 -13.69 20.50
C MET A 281 -26.41 -14.65 19.30
N SER A 282 -25.55 -14.40 18.30
CA SER A 282 -25.44 -15.25 17.12
C SER A 282 -24.97 -16.65 17.49
N LYS A 283 -25.44 -17.65 16.75
CA LYS A 283 -25.07 -19.05 16.96
C LYS A 283 -23.87 -19.39 16.10
N ARG A 284 -22.88 -20.02 16.73
CA ARG A 284 -21.72 -20.62 16.07
C ARG A 284 -22.12 -21.94 15.40
N GLN A 285 -21.20 -22.51 14.63
CA GLN A 285 -21.36 -23.82 13.99
C GLN A 285 -21.64 -24.95 15.00
N ASP A 286 -21.13 -24.82 16.23
CA ASP A 286 -21.37 -25.74 17.35
C ASP A 286 -22.74 -25.56 18.03
N GLY A 287 -23.57 -24.64 17.53
CA GLY A 287 -24.92 -24.34 18.04
C GLY A 287 -24.95 -23.47 19.29
N ARG A 288 -23.81 -23.18 19.93
CA ARG A 288 -23.70 -22.28 21.10
C ARG A 288 -23.73 -20.83 20.66
N THR A 289 -24.20 -19.93 21.53
CA THR A 289 -24.09 -18.49 21.27
C THR A 289 -22.63 -18.04 21.41
N VAL A 290 -22.24 -16.97 20.73
CA VAL A 290 -20.89 -16.40 20.89
C VAL A 290 -20.67 -15.94 22.35
N ARG A 291 -21.72 -15.42 23.00
CA ARG A 291 -21.72 -15.12 24.45
C ARG A 291 -21.36 -16.34 25.29
N ASP A 292 -21.98 -17.50 25.06
CA ASP A 292 -21.68 -18.70 25.82
C ASP A 292 -20.26 -19.21 25.53
N PHE A 293 -19.82 -19.11 24.27
CA PHE A 293 -18.46 -19.45 23.87
C PHE A 293 -17.40 -18.62 24.63
N ILE A 294 -17.58 -17.31 24.77
CA ILE A 294 -16.64 -16.50 25.57
C ILE A 294 -16.73 -16.81 27.07
N GLY A 295 -17.91 -17.20 27.59
CA GLY A 295 -18.04 -17.69 28.96
C GLY A 295 -17.18 -18.92 29.24
N HIS A 296 -17.11 -19.85 28.28
CA HIS A 296 -16.21 -21.00 28.34
C HIS A 296 -14.73 -20.60 28.20
N ALA A 297 -14.41 -19.61 27.35
CA ALA A 297 -13.05 -19.10 27.23
C ALA A 297 -12.57 -18.44 28.53
N LEU A 298 -13.42 -17.67 29.21
CA LEU A 298 -13.14 -17.10 30.53
C LEU A 298 -12.89 -18.19 31.58
N ALA A 299 -13.68 -19.27 31.57
CA ALA A 299 -13.47 -20.43 32.43
C ALA A 299 -12.13 -21.14 32.12
N ALA A 300 -11.76 -21.27 30.85
CA ALA A 300 -10.48 -21.85 30.44
C ALA A 300 -9.28 -20.99 30.87
N CYS A 301 -9.37 -19.66 30.75
CA CYS A 301 -8.37 -18.73 31.25
C CYS A 301 -8.24 -18.80 32.78
N PHE A 302 -9.37 -18.81 33.50
CA PHE A 302 -9.40 -18.99 34.96
C PHE A 302 -8.73 -20.29 35.39
N LEU A 303 -9.04 -21.41 34.72
CA LEU A 303 -8.42 -22.71 34.96
C LEU A 303 -6.90 -22.66 34.70
N GLN A 304 -6.46 -22.01 33.63
CA GLN A 304 -5.03 -21.86 33.34
C GLN A 304 -4.31 -21.09 34.46
N HIS A 305 -4.89 -19.99 34.95
CA HIS A 305 -4.35 -19.25 36.10
C HIS A 305 -4.31 -20.11 37.35
N LEU A 306 -5.34 -20.95 37.57
CA LEU A 306 -5.43 -21.83 38.72
C LEU A 306 -4.34 -22.93 38.68
N LEU A 307 -4.17 -23.58 37.53
CA LEU A 307 -3.13 -24.58 37.31
C LEU A 307 -1.72 -24.00 37.45
N SER A 308 -1.50 -22.79 36.94
CA SER A 308 -0.23 -22.07 37.11
C SER A 308 0.02 -21.73 38.58
N SER A 309 -1.00 -21.24 39.29
CA SER A 309 -0.89 -20.86 40.71
C SER A 309 -0.61 -22.07 41.62
N ARG A 310 -1.24 -23.22 41.33
CA ARG A 310 -0.97 -24.50 42.00
C ARG A 310 0.46 -24.96 41.74
N ALA A 311 0.93 -24.93 40.49
CA ALA A 311 2.30 -25.31 40.14
C ALA A 311 3.35 -24.42 40.81
N HIS A 312 3.04 -23.13 41.03
CA HIS A 312 3.90 -22.19 41.74
C HIS A 312 3.84 -22.31 43.27
N GLY A 313 2.99 -23.19 43.84
CA GLY A 313 2.82 -23.34 45.28
C GLY A 313 2.23 -22.10 45.97
N THR A 314 1.52 -21.25 45.23
CA THR A 314 0.91 -20.01 45.75
C THR A 314 -0.43 -20.23 46.47
N MET A 315 -1.00 -21.42 46.33
CA MET A 315 -2.25 -21.85 46.95
C MET A 315 -2.12 -23.29 47.47
N THR A 316 -2.87 -23.61 48.51
CA THR A 316 -2.97 -24.96 49.07
C THR A 316 -3.87 -25.85 48.21
N GLU A 317 -3.77 -27.18 48.36
CA GLU A 317 -4.63 -28.13 47.64
C GLU A 317 -6.12 -27.96 48.01
N ALA A 318 -6.42 -27.61 49.26
CA ALA A 318 -7.80 -27.34 49.70
C ALA A 318 -8.37 -26.09 49.02
N GLU A 319 -7.61 -24.98 49.02
CA GLU A 319 -7.98 -23.73 48.33
C GLU A 319 -8.16 -23.97 46.81
N TYR A 320 -7.25 -24.74 46.19
CA TYR A 320 -7.33 -25.13 44.78
C TYR A 320 -8.62 -25.90 44.46
N ARG A 321 -8.94 -26.94 45.26
CA ARG A 321 -10.16 -27.75 45.08
C ARG A 321 -11.43 -26.93 45.29
N CYS A 322 -11.39 -25.98 46.21
CA CYS A 322 -12.50 -25.05 46.43
C CYS A 322 -12.71 -24.17 45.20
N LEU A 323 -11.66 -23.49 44.70
CA LEU A 323 -11.74 -22.64 43.51
C LEU A 323 -12.13 -23.41 42.23
N LEU A 324 -11.75 -24.68 42.10
CA LEU A 324 -12.20 -25.54 40.99
C LEU A 324 -13.73 -25.69 40.91
N SER A 325 -14.44 -25.62 42.04
CA SER A 325 -15.91 -25.74 42.06
C SER A 325 -16.65 -24.56 41.41
N LEU A 326 -15.94 -23.48 41.07
CA LEU A 326 -16.51 -22.37 40.30
C LEU A 326 -16.60 -22.69 38.79
N LEU A 327 -15.87 -23.69 38.30
CA LEU A 327 -15.86 -24.05 36.88
C LEU A 327 -17.18 -24.73 36.45
N PRO A 328 -17.68 -24.47 35.24
CA PRO A 328 -18.96 -25.03 34.76
C PRO A 328 -19.04 -26.57 34.78
N SER A 329 -17.90 -27.26 34.59
CA SER A 329 -17.79 -28.72 34.62
C SER A 329 -17.95 -29.34 36.02
N GLN A 330 -18.13 -28.53 37.06
CA GLN A 330 -18.12 -28.92 38.47
C GLN A 330 -19.21 -28.18 39.27
N PRO A 331 -20.49 -28.60 39.23
CA PRO A 331 -21.49 -28.07 40.15
C PRO A 331 -21.25 -28.63 41.56
N GLY A 332 -20.26 -28.08 42.27
CA GLY A 332 -20.01 -28.38 43.69
C GLY A 332 -20.98 -27.62 44.61
N ASN A 333 -20.85 -27.81 45.92
CA ASN A 333 -21.67 -27.08 46.90
C ASN A 333 -21.20 -25.62 47.01
N VAL A 334 -21.68 -24.77 46.09
CA VAL A 334 -21.33 -23.34 45.91
C VAL A 334 -21.57 -22.51 47.20
N GLN A 335 -22.28 -23.04 48.18
CA GLN A 335 -22.57 -22.38 49.47
C GLN A 335 -21.34 -22.02 50.31
N SER A 336 -20.15 -22.55 49.98
CA SER A 336 -18.90 -22.33 50.73
C SER A 336 -18.01 -21.21 50.17
N ILE A 337 -18.34 -20.68 49.00
CA ILE A 337 -17.53 -19.66 48.29
C ILE A 337 -18.39 -18.46 48.01
N ARG A 338 -17.85 -17.28 48.29
CA ARG A 338 -18.48 -16.02 47.92
C ARG A 338 -17.59 -15.29 46.93
N VAL A 339 -18.15 -15.04 45.75
CA VAL A 339 -17.54 -14.20 44.71
C VAL A 339 -18.24 -12.84 44.72
N GLN A 340 -17.48 -11.75 44.73
CA GLN A 340 -18.01 -10.39 44.77
C GLN A 340 -17.37 -9.53 43.67
N ARG A 341 -18.20 -8.74 43.00
CA ARG A 341 -17.74 -7.69 42.08
C ARG A 341 -17.30 -6.49 42.89
N LEU A 342 -16.19 -5.88 42.49
CA LEU A 342 -15.71 -4.64 43.08
C LEU A 342 -16.14 -3.44 42.24
N SER A 343 -16.58 -2.38 42.92
CA SER A 343 -16.76 -1.04 42.34
C SER A 343 -15.95 -0.04 43.16
N VAL A 344 -15.42 1.00 42.53
CA VAL A 344 -14.62 2.03 43.20
C VAL A 344 -15.24 3.40 43.01
N THR A 345 -15.25 4.20 44.07
CA THR A 345 -15.58 5.63 44.02
C THR A 345 -14.32 6.42 44.35
N VAL A 346 -14.15 7.54 43.67
CA VAL A 346 -13.04 8.47 43.92
C VAL A 346 -13.64 9.81 44.30
N ALA A 347 -13.22 10.38 45.42
CA ALA A 347 -13.62 11.74 45.83
C ALA A 347 -15.15 11.98 45.86
N GLY A 348 -15.96 10.96 46.16
CA GLY A 348 -17.42 11.06 46.21
C GLY A 348 -18.13 11.06 44.85
N GLN A 349 -17.42 10.77 43.75
CA GLN A 349 -18.01 10.53 42.42
C GLN A 349 -18.85 9.25 42.39
N GLU A 350 -19.62 9.05 41.31
CA GLU A 350 -20.41 7.83 41.12
C GLU A 350 -19.54 6.55 41.15
N PRO A 351 -20.04 5.42 41.67
CA PRO A 351 -19.31 4.15 41.71
C PRO A 351 -18.99 3.61 40.31
N VAL A 352 -17.70 3.47 40.03
CA VAL A 352 -17.18 2.86 38.80
C VAL A 352 -17.05 1.36 38.99
N LYS A 353 -17.78 0.58 38.19
CA LYS A 353 -17.74 -0.88 38.23
C LYS A 353 -16.44 -1.39 37.61
N LEU A 354 -15.71 -2.24 38.33
CA LEU A 354 -14.52 -2.92 37.80
C LEU A 354 -14.94 -4.22 37.12
N VAL A 355 -14.55 -4.39 35.86
CA VAL A 355 -14.82 -5.58 35.05
C VAL A 355 -13.54 -6.39 34.94
N GLY A 356 -13.57 -7.67 35.28
CA GLY A 356 -12.36 -8.52 35.29
C GLY A 356 -11.57 -8.51 36.60
N VAL A 357 -12.12 -7.89 37.66
CA VAL A 357 -11.56 -7.91 39.02
C VAL A 357 -12.61 -8.43 39.99
N PHE A 358 -12.29 -9.51 40.69
CA PHE A 358 -13.23 -10.17 41.61
C PHE A 358 -12.56 -10.52 42.93
N LEU A 359 -13.29 -10.29 44.02
CA LEU A 359 -12.93 -10.74 45.35
C LEU A 359 -13.59 -12.10 45.58
N ILE A 360 -12.80 -13.10 45.95
CA ILE A 360 -13.26 -14.46 46.25
C ILE A 360 -12.84 -14.79 47.68
N ASP A 361 -13.78 -15.08 48.57
CA ASP A 361 -13.50 -15.48 49.94
C ASP A 361 -14.28 -16.72 50.38
N PHE A 362 -13.80 -17.33 51.46
CA PHE A 362 -14.33 -18.56 52.04
C PHE A 362 -14.90 -18.27 53.43
N PRO A 363 -16.18 -17.87 53.52
CA PRO A 363 -16.80 -17.50 54.80
C PRO A 363 -16.91 -18.66 55.80
N ALA A 364 -16.78 -19.91 55.34
CA ALA A 364 -16.87 -21.11 56.18
C ALA A 364 -15.51 -21.59 56.75
N GLU A 365 -14.37 -21.06 56.28
CA GLU A 365 -13.03 -21.46 56.75
C GLU A 365 -12.46 -20.45 57.76
N GLN A 366 -11.79 -20.94 58.82
CA GLN A 366 -11.06 -20.10 59.79
C GLN A 366 -9.59 -20.53 59.87
N PRO A 367 -8.61 -19.63 59.64
CA PRO A 367 -8.77 -18.23 59.22
C PRO A 367 -9.26 -18.13 57.76
N SER A 368 -10.14 -17.14 57.49
CA SER A 368 -10.74 -16.95 56.17
C SER A 368 -9.73 -16.35 55.21
N SER A 369 -9.23 -17.16 54.28
CA SER A 369 -8.38 -16.66 53.19
C SER A 369 -9.23 -15.92 52.14
N ALA A 370 -8.62 -14.95 51.47
CA ALA A 370 -9.26 -14.21 50.39
C ALA A 370 -8.34 -14.14 49.17
N PHE A 371 -8.93 -14.17 47.99
CA PHE A 371 -8.26 -14.06 46.72
C PHE A 371 -8.79 -12.87 45.93
N LEU A 372 -7.88 -12.10 45.34
CA LEU A 372 -8.23 -11.22 44.23
C LEU A 372 -7.90 -11.93 42.92
N TYR A 373 -8.90 -12.11 42.08
CA TYR A 373 -8.72 -12.57 40.73
C TYR A 373 -8.75 -11.39 39.77
N PHE A 374 -7.64 -11.21 39.04
CA PHE A 374 -7.49 -10.26 37.94
C PHE A 374 -7.44 -11.04 36.62
N SER A 375 -8.28 -10.69 35.65
CA SER A 375 -8.33 -11.42 34.38
C SER A 375 -7.02 -11.38 33.57
N LEU A 376 -6.14 -10.40 33.84
CA LEU A 376 -4.86 -10.23 33.15
C LEU A 376 -3.69 -10.94 33.86
N SER A 377 -3.67 -10.91 35.21
CA SER A 377 -2.51 -11.35 36.02
C SER A 377 -2.78 -12.57 36.90
N GLY A 378 -4.03 -13.04 36.98
CA GLY A 378 -4.41 -14.23 37.73
C GLY A 378 -4.73 -13.95 39.20
N PHE A 379 -4.37 -14.89 40.08
CA PHE A 379 -4.74 -14.87 41.49
C PHE A 379 -3.69 -14.20 42.37
N LEU A 380 -4.15 -13.36 43.29
CA LEU A 380 -3.37 -12.87 44.43
C LEU A 380 -4.00 -13.36 45.73
N ARG A 381 -3.24 -14.09 46.54
CA ARG A 381 -3.67 -14.65 47.84
C ARG A 381 -3.44 -13.65 48.97
N PHE A 382 -4.43 -13.49 49.83
CA PHE A 382 -4.39 -12.67 51.04
C PHE A 382 -4.89 -13.45 52.24
N ASP A 383 -4.37 -13.12 53.42
CA ASP A 383 -4.79 -13.74 54.68
C ASP A 383 -6.16 -13.20 55.19
N ASP A 384 -6.66 -12.11 54.60
CA ASP A 384 -7.87 -11.41 55.03
C ASP A 384 -8.47 -10.58 53.86
N PRO A 385 -9.78 -10.64 53.60
CA PRO A 385 -10.45 -9.81 52.59
C PRO A 385 -10.24 -8.30 52.77
N ALA A 386 -10.07 -7.79 53.99
CA ALA A 386 -9.80 -6.36 54.19
C ALA A 386 -8.45 -5.92 53.60
N ARG A 387 -7.43 -6.80 53.63
CA ARG A 387 -6.12 -6.54 53.02
C ARG A 387 -6.16 -6.60 51.50
N ALA A 388 -6.97 -7.51 50.95
CA ALA A 388 -7.25 -7.55 49.51
C ALA A 388 -7.85 -6.22 49.03
N ILE A 389 -8.86 -5.71 49.72
CA ILE A 389 -9.46 -4.41 49.40
C ILE A 389 -8.44 -3.28 49.51
N ALA A 390 -7.65 -3.24 50.59
CA ALA A 390 -6.61 -2.23 50.77
C ALA A 390 -5.57 -2.24 49.64
N HIS A 391 -5.27 -3.41 49.07
CA HIS A 391 -4.40 -3.53 47.90
C HIS A 391 -5.01 -2.87 46.66
N VAL A 392 -6.31 -3.06 46.39
CA VAL A 392 -7.01 -2.40 45.27
C VAL A 392 -7.05 -0.88 45.43
N LEU A 393 -7.11 -0.40 46.68
CA LEU A 393 -7.19 1.03 47.00
C LEU A 393 -5.83 1.76 47.02
N SER A 394 -4.71 1.06 46.80
CA SER A 394 -3.37 1.64 46.84
C SER A 394 -3.03 2.46 45.57
N ASP A 395 -2.15 3.47 45.68
CA ASP A 395 -1.79 4.34 44.53
C ASP A 395 -1.19 3.59 43.31
N PRO A 396 -0.35 2.54 43.45
CA PRO A 396 0.17 1.79 42.30
C PRO A 396 -0.91 1.00 41.55
N SER A 397 -1.82 0.36 42.27
CA SER A 397 -2.92 -0.42 41.69
C SER A 397 -4.00 0.45 41.07
N ARG A 398 -4.11 1.71 41.50
CA ARG A 398 -5.03 2.70 40.93
C ARG A 398 -4.82 2.93 39.42
N ALA A 399 -3.57 2.91 38.94
CA ALA A 399 -3.30 3.04 37.51
C ALA A 399 -3.76 1.81 36.71
N GLU A 400 -3.67 0.62 37.31
CA GLU A 400 -4.12 -0.64 36.71
C GLU A 400 -5.66 -0.72 36.61
N LEU A 401 -6.39 -0.03 37.50
CA LEU A 401 -7.86 0.04 37.45
C LEU A 401 -8.41 0.65 36.15
N LEU A 402 -7.63 1.47 35.45
CA LEU A 402 -8.04 2.02 34.16
C LEU A 402 -8.28 0.93 33.12
N PHE A 403 -7.53 -0.16 33.15
CA PHE A 403 -7.72 -1.30 32.24
C PHE A 403 -9.05 -2.02 32.50
N TYR A 404 -9.47 -2.08 33.77
CA TYR A 404 -10.68 -2.79 34.21
C TYR A 404 -11.94 -1.90 34.27
N SER A 405 -11.91 -0.72 33.68
CA SER A 405 -13.01 0.26 33.71
C SER A 405 -13.33 0.79 32.31
N SER A 406 -14.57 1.24 32.12
CA SER A 406 -14.97 1.83 30.85
C SER A 406 -14.32 3.19 30.61
N LEU A 407 -14.07 3.53 29.34
CA LEU A 407 -13.35 4.74 28.93
C LEU A 407 -13.98 6.03 29.43
N ASN A 408 -15.31 6.09 29.53
CA ASN A 408 -16.05 7.23 30.06
C ASN A 408 -15.79 7.47 31.56
N ASP A 409 -15.37 6.43 32.30
CA ASP A 409 -15.13 6.49 33.75
C ASP A 409 -13.65 6.76 34.08
N HIS A 410 -12.76 6.79 33.07
CA HIS A 410 -11.32 7.01 33.26
C HIS A 410 -11.01 8.36 33.91
N LEU A 411 -11.82 9.39 33.64
CA LEU A 411 -11.67 10.69 34.30
C LEU A 411 -11.94 10.59 35.80
N ALA A 412 -13.01 9.90 36.20
CA ALA A 412 -13.36 9.68 37.60
C ALA A 412 -12.27 8.88 38.34
N ILE A 413 -11.65 7.88 37.71
CA ILE A 413 -10.57 7.10 38.32
C ILE A 413 -9.28 7.94 38.48
N LYS A 414 -8.99 8.86 37.54
CA LYS A 414 -7.79 9.71 37.56
C LYS A 414 -7.89 10.90 38.52
N GLU A 415 -9.08 11.24 38.99
CA GLU A 415 -9.31 12.36 39.90
C GLU A 415 -8.50 12.26 41.19
N LYS A 416 -8.12 13.37 41.82
CA LYS A 416 -7.37 13.29 43.09
C LYS A 416 -8.33 13.14 44.27
N GLY A 417 -8.16 12.13 45.11
CA GLY A 417 -8.96 11.95 46.32
C GLY A 417 -8.92 10.55 46.91
N LYS A 418 -9.62 10.39 48.05
CA LYS A 418 -9.81 9.11 48.73
C LYS A 418 -10.61 8.16 47.84
N VAL A 419 -10.14 6.91 47.74
CA VAL A 419 -10.80 5.84 47.00
C VAL A 419 -11.56 4.96 47.98
N GLU A 420 -12.84 4.68 47.71
CA GLU A 420 -13.66 3.76 48.50
C GLU A 420 -14.20 2.64 47.61
N SER A 421 -14.23 1.41 48.13
CA SER A 421 -14.70 0.23 47.39
C SER A 421 -16.09 -0.22 47.85
N TYR A 422 -16.92 -0.60 46.91
CA TYR A 422 -18.21 -1.25 47.12
C TYR A 422 -18.17 -2.68 46.59
N GLN A 423 -18.89 -3.58 47.25
CA GLN A 423 -18.94 -4.99 46.91
C GLN A 423 -20.37 -5.40 46.60
N ASP A 424 -20.57 -5.99 45.41
CA ASP A 424 -21.86 -6.57 45.02
C ASP A 424 -21.70 -8.08 44.89
N ALA A 425 -22.58 -8.86 45.51
CA ALA A 425 -22.64 -10.31 45.29
C ALA A 425 -23.29 -10.63 43.93
N PHE A 426 -22.83 -11.69 43.27
CA PHE A 426 -23.43 -12.18 42.02
C PHE A 426 -24.80 -12.83 42.28
N ALA A 427 -25.75 -12.62 41.38
CA ALA A 427 -27.08 -13.23 41.46
C ALA A 427 -27.18 -14.52 40.62
N ASN A 428 -26.34 -14.65 39.58
CA ASN A 428 -26.33 -15.75 38.62
C ASN A 428 -24.95 -16.43 38.52
N VAL A 429 -24.79 -17.33 37.53
CA VAL A 429 -23.55 -18.09 37.28
C VAL A 429 -22.38 -17.16 36.96
N PHE A 430 -21.28 -17.30 37.72
CA PHE A 430 -20.10 -16.41 37.70
C PHE A 430 -19.58 -16.05 36.30
N PHE A 431 -19.21 -17.03 35.46
CA PHE A 431 -18.64 -16.75 34.14
C PHE A 431 -19.64 -16.15 33.15
N SER A 432 -20.93 -16.40 33.34
CA SER A 432 -22.00 -15.81 32.53
C SER A 432 -22.15 -14.33 32.84
N GLU A 433 -22.18 -13.96 34.14
CA GLU A 433 -22.20 -12.56 34.55
C GLU A 433 -20.89 -11.82 34.23
N PHE A 434 -19.76 -12.53 34.24
CA PHE A 434 -18.50 -11.95 33.79
C PHE A 434 -18.55 -11.63 32.29
N ALA A 435 -19.01 -12.55 31.45
CA ALA A 435 -19.21 -12.30 30.02
C ALA A 435 -20.15 -11.09 29.78
N ASP A 436 -21.28 -11.02 30.50
CA ASP A 436 -22.20 -9.87 30.41
C ASP A 436 -21.55 -8.55 30.83
N SER A 437 -20.70 -8.57 31.85
CA SER A 437 -19.96 -7.40 32.32
C SER A 437 -18.95 -6.90 31.26
N VAL A 438 -18.28 -7.81 30.56
CA VAL A 438 -17.38 -7.49 29.44
C VAL A 438 -18.16 -6.89 28.27
N ILE A 439 -19.28 -7.50 27.88
CA ILE A 439 -20.15 -6.99 26.81
C ILE A 439 -20.71 -5.61 27.17
N ALA A 440 -21.12 -5.40 28.43
CA ALA A 440 -21.61 -4.11 28.91
C ALA A 440 -20.51 -3.03 28.89
N LEU A 441 -19.27 -3.36 29.27
CA LEU A 441 -18.11 -2.47 29.16
C LEU A 441 -17.85 -2.10 27.70
N GLN A 442 -17.86 -3.08 26.80
CA GLN A 442 -17.67 -2.85 25.37
C GLN A 442 -18.73 -1.89 24.79
N LYS A 443 -20.01 -2.05 25.16
CA LYS A 443 -21.10 -1.13 24.77
C LYS A 443 -20.92 0.28 25.34
N ARG A 444 -20.45 0.43 26.58
CA ARG A 444 -20.13 1.75 27.17
C ARG A 444 -18.97 2.44 26.44
N ASN A 445 -17.92 1.69 26.14
CA ASN A 445 -16.79 2.20 25.36
C ASN A 445 -17.21 2.62 23.96
N LEU A 446 -18.10 1.86 23.31
CA LEU A 446 -18.68 2.23 22.02
C LEU A 446 -19.40 3.58 22.07
N ARG A 447 -20.29 3.77 23.06
CA ARG A 447 -21.02 5.03 23.25
C ARG A 447 -20.07 6.20 23.45
N TYR A 448 -19.02 5.99 24.24
CA TYR A 448 -18.01 7.00 24.48
C TYR A 448 -17.26 7.38 23.19
N VAL A 449 -16.71 6.40 22.46
CA VAL A 449 -15.88 6.68 21.27
C VAL A 449 -16.68 7.26 20.10
N LEU A 450 -17.94 6.85 19.93
CA LEU A 450 -18.83 7.42 18.91
C LEU A 450 -19.36 8.81 19.31
N GLY A 451 -19.28 9.18 20.59
CA GLY A 451 -19.54 10.55 21.06
C GLY A 451 -18.39 11.52 20.83
N LEU A 452 -17.20 11.04 20.46
CA LEU A 452 -16.05 11.89 20.13
C LEU A 452 -16.17 12.43 18.71
N PRO A 453 -15.67 13.66 18.43
CA PRO A 453 -15.68 14.21 17.09
C PRO A 453 -14.94 13.28 16.11
N PRO A 454 -15.43 13.13 14.87
CA PRO A 454 -14.75 12.32 13.86
C PRO A 454 -13.39 12.93 13.51
N ILE A 455 -12.43 12.06 13.21
CA ILE A 455 -11.09 12.44 12.74
C ILE A 455 -10.97 12.09 11.24
N GLN A 456 -9.83 11.59 10.78
CA GLN A 456 -9.61 11.18 9.40
C GLN A 456 -10.31 9.85 9.07
N TYR A 457 -10.68 9.68 7.79
CA TYR A 457 -11.37 8.49 7.27
C TYR A 457 -10.64 7.19 7.63
N GLU A 458 -9.32 7.17 7.48
CA GLU A 458 -8.46 6.01 7.74
C GLU A 458 -8.27 5.75 9.24
N LYS A 459 -8.46 6.77 10.10
CA LYS A 459 -8.22 6.68 11.55
C LYS A 459 -9.47 6.36 12.36
N ASN A 460 -10.66 6.74 11.87
CA ASN A 460 -11.91 6.49 12.58
C ASN A 460 -12.17 5.00 12.88
N PRO A 461 -11.98 4.04 11.93
CA PRO A 461 -12.19 2.62 12.20
C PRO A 461 -11.29 2.09 13.32
N VAL A 462 -9.98 2.37 13.24
CA VAL A 462 -9.01 1.91 14.25
C VAL A 462 -9.17 2.57 15.62
N ARG A 463 -9.65 3.82 15.69
CA ARG A 463 -10.02 4.45 16.97
C ARG A 463 -11.17 3.71 17.65
N VAL A 464 -12.17 3.29 16.88
CA VAL A 464 -13.29 2.49 17.41
C VAL A 464 -12.78 1.11 17.82
N ASP A 465 -11.97 0.45 16.99
CA ASP A 465 -11.44 -0.87 17.31
C ASP A 465 -10.57 -0.89 18.57
N ASP A 466 -9.76 0.15 18.79
CA ASP A 466 -8.99 0.33 20.03
C ASP A 466 -9.89 0.48 21.27
N ALA A 467 -11.06 1.11 21.13
CA ALA A 467 -12.02 1.26 22.23
C ALA A 467 -12.79 -0.04 22.53
N LEU A 468 -12.95 -0.91 21.52
CA LEU A 468 -13.67 -2.19 21.63
C LEU A 468 -12.74 -3.39 21.86
N ASP A 469 -11.43 -3.18 22.02
CA ASP A 469 -10.47 -4.25 22.29
C ASP A 469 -10.68 -4.83 23.70
N ILE A 470 -11.20 -6.05 23.73
CA ILE A 470 -11.47 -6.81 24.95
C ILE A 470 -10.51 -8.00 25.12
N ARG A 471 -9.51 -8.17 24.25
CA ARG A 471 -8.64 -9.37 24.24
C ARG A 471 -8.02 -9.62 25.61
N GLY A 472 -7.44 -8.58 26.22
CA GLY A 472 -6.80 -8.71 27.53
C GLY A 472 -7.78 -8.95 28.70
N LEU A 473 -9.08 -8.66 28.53
CA LEU A 473 -10.10 -8.99 29.55
C LEU A 473 -10.53 -10.46 29.47
N LEU A 474 -10.46 -11.05 28.27
CA LEU A 474 -10.81 -12.45 28.03
C LEU A 474 -9.66 -13.39 28.36
N ASP A 475 -8.47 -13.12 27.80
CA ASP A 475 -7.23 -13.84 28.10
C ASP A 475 -6.04 -12.96 27.76
N GLY A 476 -5.22 -12.63 28.77
CA GLY A 476 -4.03 -11.77 28.61
C GLY A 476 -3.03 -12.24 27.56
N ARG A 477 -3.03 -13.53 27.22
CA ARG A 477 -2.13 -14.13 26.23
C ARG A 477 -2.51 -13.77 24.79
N LEU A 478 -3.76 -13.38 24.52
CA LEU A 478 -4.21 -13.00 23.17
C LEU A 478 -3.45 -11.79 22.61
N SER A 479 -3.08 -10.83 23.47
CA SER A 479 -2.29 -9.65 23.09
C SER A 479 -0.93 -10.04 22.52
N ASN A 480 -0.40 -11.21 22.92
CA ASN A 480 0.93 -11.70 22.50
C ASN A 480 0.93 -12.41 21.15
N LEU A 481 -0.22 -12.61 20.51
CA LEU A 481 -0.28 -13.24 19.18
C LEU A 481 0.25 -12.30 18.07
N HIS A 482 0.31 -10.99 18.33
CA HIS A 482 0.93 -9.96 17.47
C HIS A 482 0.46 -9.94 16.01
N ASP A 483 -0.83 -10.17 15.72
CA ASP A 483 -1.37 -10.09 14.35
C ASP A 483 -1.42 -8.64 13.82
N SER A 484 -1.09 -8.42 12.53
CA SER A 484 -1.17 -7.14 11.83
C SER A 484 -2.61 -6.74 11.42
N GLY A 485 -3.60 -7.49 11.91
CA GLY A 485 -5.02 -7.26 11.67
C GLY A 485 -5.60 -6.04 12.37
N ARG A 486 -6.69 -6.23 13.10
CA ARG A 486 -7.60 -5.17 13.57
C ARG A 486 -7.06 -4.33 14.74
N TRP A 487 -6.41 -4.97 15.71
CA TRP A 487 -6.00 -4.34 16.96
C TRP A 487 -4.48 -4.16 17.05
N ARG A 488 -4.03 -3.26 17.93
CA ARG A 488 -2.61 -3.11 18.22
C ARG A 488 -2.05 -4.30 18.98
N PRO A 489 -0.76 -4.62 18.84
CA PRO A 489 -0.13 -5.60 19.73
C PRO A 489 0.08 -5.08 21.16
N GLU A 490 0.27 -3.78 21.34
CA GLU A 490 0.59 -3.16 22.63
C GLU A 490 -0.64 -2.55 23.31
N VAL A 491 -0.68 -2.60 24.65
CA VAL A 491 -1.75 -1.99 25.46
C VAL A 491 -1.65 -0.46 25.35
N LEU A 492 -2.73 0.16 24.89
CA LEU A 492 -2.75 1.57 24.54
C LEU A 492 -3.42 2.42 25.64
N PRO A 493 -2.77 3.49 26.14
CA PRO A 493 -3.44 4.51 26.94
C PRO A 493 -4.36 5.36 26.06
N PHE A 494 -5.64 4.95 25.92
CA PHE A 494 -6.62 5.52 24.98
C PHE A 494 -6.62 7.05 24.93
N GLY A 495 -6.75 7.70 26.09
CA GLY A 495 -6.81 9.16 26.18
C GLY A 495 -5.51 9.88 25.78
N GLN A 496 -4.34 9.24 25.84
CA GLN A 496 -3.08 9.86 25.41
C GLN A 496 -2.92 9.80 23.88
N THR A 497 -3.20 8.64 23.28
CA THR A 497 -3.06 8.46 21.83
C THR A 497 -4.14 9.19 21.05
N TRP A 498 -5.40 9.06 21.48
CA TRP A 498 -6.56 9.62 20.77
C TRP A 498 -6.98 11.00 21.28
N GLY A 499 -6.49 11.43 22.45
CA GLY A 499 -6.76 12.78 22.98
C GLY A 499 -5.90 13.88 22.35
N ALA A 500 -4.65 13.59 21.98
CA ALA A 500 -3.74 14.54 21.34
C ALA A 500 -3.99 14.70 19.82
N SER A 501 -4.60 13.69 19.18
CA SER A 501 -4.85 13.65 17.73
C SER A 501 -5.92 14.65 17.25
N ILE A 502 -6.59 15.36 18.17
CA ILE A 502 -7.51 16.47 17.85
C ILE A 502 -6.72 17.70 17.35
N GLN A 503 -5.42 17.82 17.65
CA GLN A 503 -4.62 19.01 17.30
C GLN A 503 -3.60 18.79 16.17
N ALA A 504 -3.34 17.54 15.76
CA ALA A 504 -2.34 17.26 14.73
C ALA A 504 -2.96 17.23 13.32
N GLY A 505 -2.99 18.41 12.71
CA GLY A 505 -2.64 18.63 11.31
C GLY A 505 -3.46 17.92 10.23
N VAL A 506 -4.07 18.75 9.38
CA VAL A 506 -4.43 18.46 7.98
C VAL A 506 -3.16 17.99 7.24
N GLY A 507 -2.80 16.72 7.41
CA GLY A 507 -1.85 16.05 6.52
C GLY A 507 -2.57 15.67 5.24
N GLU A 508 -2.04 16.11 4.10
CA GLU A 508 -2.47 15.70 2.76
C GLU A 508 -2.21 14.20 2.57
N HIS A 509 -3.07 13.35 3.14
CA HIS A 509 -3.10 11.94 2.79
C HIS A 509 -4.02 11.77 1.56
N PRO A 510 -3.59 11.06 0.51
CA PRO A 510 -4.40 10.85 -0.69
C PRO A 510 -5.70 10.12 -0.33
N LYS A 511 -6.83 10.81 -0.52
CA LYS A 511 -8.17 10.23 -0.37
C LYS A 511 -8.38 9.09 -1.38
N LEU A 512 -9.11 8.04 -0.99
CA LEU A 512 -9.54 6.95 -1.89
C LEU A 512 -10.30 7.47 -3.12
N VAL A 513 -11.09 8.54 -2.94
CA VAL A 513 -11.71 9.28 -4.05
C VAL A 513 -10.79 10.44 -4.41
N SER A 514 -10.09 10.30 -5.54
CA SER A 514 -9.05 11.24 -5.97
C SER A 514 -9.63 12.56 -6.49
N GLU A 515 -9.02 13.67 -6.11
CA GLU A 515 -9.20 14.96 -6.79
C GLU A 515 -8.88 14.84 -8.29
N PRO A 516 -9.65 15.50 -9.18
CA PRO A 516 -9.40 15.47 -10.61
C PRO A 516 -8.00 15.99 -10.92
N SER A 517 -7.09 15.09 -11.33
CA SER A 517 -5.83 15.47 -11.97
C SER A 517 -6.10 15.65 -13.45
N TYR A 518 -5.86 16.86 -13.96
CA TYR A 518 -6.11 17.19 -15.36
C TYR A 518 -5.03 16.65 -16.32
N ASN A 519 -3.87 16.21 -15.82
CA ASN A 519 -2.79 15.63 -16.64
C ASN A 519 -2.56 14.13 -16.36
N TRP A 520 -2.16 13.39 -17.40
CA TRP A 520 -1.95 11.93 -17.36
C TRP A 520 -0.82 11.52 -16.41
N ILE A 521 0.27 12.31 -16.36
CA ILE A 521 1.40 12.07 -15.44
C ILE A 521 0.95 12.18 -13.98
N GLY A 522 0.12 13.17 -13.65
CA GLY A 522 -0.42 13.33 -12.30
C GLY A 522 -1.36 12.18 -11.92
N LYS A 523 -2.14 11.66 -12.88
CA LYS A 523 -2.93 10.43 -12.66
C LYS A 523 -2.03 9.22 -12.38
N LEU A 524 -0.98 9.01 -13.17
CA LEU A 524 -0.05 7.91 -12.99
C LEU A 524 0.68 7.96 -11.64
N LYS A 525 1.24 9.13 -11.26
CA LYS A 525 1.90 9.33 -9.97
C LYS A 525 0.99 9.03 -8.78
N LYS A 526 -0.30 9.37 -8.87
CA LYS A 526 -1.28 9.03 -7.83
C LYS A 526 -1.47 7.51 -7.69
N LEU A 527 -1.49 6.78 -8.81
CA LEU A 527 -1.59 5.32 -8.80
C LEU A 527 -0.33 4.67 -8.22
N ASP A 528 0.85 5.20 -8.54
CA ASP A 528 2.11 4.74 -7.94
C ASP A 528 2.11 4.90 -6.41
N VAL A 529 1.67 6.06 -5.90
CA VAL A 529 1.56 6.31 -4.45
C VAL A 529 0.56 5.34 -3.78
N LEU A 530 -0.53 4.97 -4.45
CA LEU A 530 -1.48 3.98 -3.93
C LEU A 530 -0.85 2.57 -3.86
N LEU A 531 -0.03 2.18 -4.84
CA LEU A 531 0.69 0.90 -4.78
C LEU A 531 1.77 0.89 -3.70
N GLU A 532 2.55 1.97 -3.56
CA GLU A 532 3.55 2.10 -2.51
C GLU A 532 2.93 1.97 -1.11
N ARG A 533 1.68 2.44 -0.92
CA ARG A 533 0.93 2.21 0.33
C ARG A 533 0.68 0.74 0.58
N VAL A 534 0.32 -0.05 -0.43
CA VAL A 534 0.07 -1.49 -0.29
C VAL A 534 1.37 -2.23 0.02
N ASP A 535 2.48 -1.86 -0.61
CA ASP A 535 3.78 -2.53 -0.45
C ASP A 535 4.30 -2.56 0.99
N VAL A 536 4.07 -1.47 1.72
CA VAL A 536 4.53 -1.33 3.12
C VAL A 536 3.69 -2.16 4.09
N LEU A 537 2.49 -2.60 3.69
CA LEU A 537 1.58 -3.36 4.54
C LEU A 537 1.90 -4.87 4.59
N HIS A 538 2.72 -5.37 3.67
CA HIS A 538 3.12 -6.78 3.65
C HIS A 538 3.93 -7.15 4.89
N ALA A 539 3.41 -8.11 5.67
CA ALA A 539 4.09 -8.63 6.85
C ALA A 539 5.39 -9.38 6.47
N GLY A 540 5.49 -9.91 5.25
CA GLY A 540 6.65 -10.68 4.83
C GLY A 540 6.66 -12.10 5.37
N VAL A 541 7.63 -12.87 4.90
CA VAL A 541 7.95 -14.23 5.37
C VAL A 541 8.34 -14.21 6.86
N GLU A 542 9.17 -13.24 7.26
CA GLU A 542 9.58 -13.08 8.66
C GLU A 542 8.40 -12.72 9.57
N GLY A 543 7.47 -11.88 9.09
CA GLY A 543 6.23 -11.58 9.80
C GLY A 543 5.37 -12.82 9.99
N CYS A 544 5.18 -13.63 8.95
CA CYS A 544 4.49 -14.92 9.03
C CYS A 544 5.13 -15.84 10.07
N MET A 545 6.46 -15.95 10.05
CA MET A 545 7.21 -16.80 10.99
C MET A 545 7.08 -16.30 12.42
N ARG A 546 7.15 -14.98 12.62
CA ARG A 546 6.94 -14.34 13.92
C ARG A 546 5.54 -14.65 14.46
N HIS A 547 4.49 -14.54 13.64
CA HIS A 547 3.12 -14.88 14.07
C HIS A 547 3.00 -16.37 14.43
N ALA A 548 3.57 -17.26 13.62
CA ALA A 548 3.55 -18.70 13.87
C ALA A 548 4.25 -19.09 15.19
N LEU A 549 5.42 -18.51 15.48
CA LEU A 549 6.14 -18.72 16.74
C LEU A 549 5.39 -18.09 17.93
N ASN A 550 4.93 -16.85 17.79
CA ASN A 550 4.27 -16.11 18.86
C ASN A 550 2.98 -16.80 19.33
N ARG A 551 2.30 -17.56 18.44
CA ARG A 551 1.16 -18.42 18.80
C ARG A 551 1.48 -19.38 19.95
N TYR A 552 2.65 -20.02 19.91
CA TYR A 552 3.08 -20.95 20.96
C TYR A 552 3.79 -20.23 22.10
N LEU A 553 4.55 -19.18 21.82
CA LEU A 553 5.22 -18.40 22.87
C LEU A 553 4.21 -17.71 23.81
N ALA A 554 3.03 -17.34 23.30
CA ALA A 554 1.94 -16.79 24.11
C ALA A 554 1.45 -17.76 25.20
N VAL A 555 1.57 -19.08 24.99
CA VAL A 555 1.10 -20.13 25.91
C VAL A 555 1.95 -20.19 27.19
N ILE A 556 3.23 -19.82 27.12
CA ILE A 556 4.23 -19.93 28.19
C ILE A 556 3.87 -19.09 29.44
N GLY A 557 3.04 -18.05 29.27
CA GLY A 557 2.61 -17.16 30.36
C GLY A 557 3.72 -16.23 30.87
N GLY A 558 3.37 -15.31 31.78
CA GLY A 558 4.27 -14.28 32.29
C GLY A 558 4.41 -13.07 31.35
N PRO A 559 5.50 -12.28 31.44
CA PRO A 559 5.72 -11.12 30.56
C PRO A 559 5.65 -11.51 29.07
N PRO A 560 5.20 -10.61 28.17
CA PRO A 560 5.08 -10.91 26.75
C PRO A 560 6.41 -11.42 26.16
N LEU A 561 6.35 -12.52 25.39
CA LEU A 561 7.45 -13.01 24.57
C LEU A 561 7.19 -12.66 23.12
N ASP A 562 8.26 -12.30 22.42
CA ASP A 562 8.18 -11.96 21.01
C ASP A 562 9.37 -12.56 20.27
N ALA A 563 9.10 -13.41 19.29
CA ALA A 563 10.10 -14.13 18.52
C ALA A 563 11.15 -13.21 17.88
N ARG A 564 10.79 -11.96 17.51
CA ARG A 564 11.76 -10.98 16.97
C ARG A 564 12.85 -10.59 17.96
N ALA A 565 12.58 -10.74 19.26
CA ALA A 565 13.47 -10.36 20.34
C ALA A 565 14.19 -11.58 20.94
N LEU A 566 14.06 -12.77 20.37
CA LEU A 566 14.65 -14.00 20.89
C LEU A 566 15.85 -14.44 20.08
N TRP A 567 16.88 -14.89 20.79
CA TRP A 567 18.15 -15.34 20.24
C TRP A 567 18.57 -16.65 20.88
N ILE A 568 19.32 -17.44 20.14
CA ILE A 568 19.91 -18.69 20.57
C ILE A 568 21.42 -18.49 20.60
N LEU A 569 22.00 -18.69 21.78
CA LEU A 569 23.43 -18.64 22.03
C LEU A 569 23.97 -20.09 22.07
N PRO A 570 24.74 -20.54 21.08
CA PRO A 570 25.36 -21.86 21.11
C PRO A 570 26.42 -21.94 22.22
N ALA A 571 26.66 -23.12 22.79
CA ALA A 571 27.63 -23.31 23.87
C ALA A 571 29.10 -23.06 23.50
N ALA A 572 29.46 -23.09 22.21
CA ALA A 572 30.84 -22.91 21.78
C ALA A 572 31.33 -21.47 22.04
N MET A 573 32.53 -21.35 22.62
CA MET A 573 33.10 -20.08 23.11
C MET A 573 33.21 -18.96 22.07
N ASP A 574 33.25 -19.30 20.77
CA ASP A 574 33.37 -18.35 19.64
C ASP A 574 32.11 -18.32 18.74
N ALA A 575 31.02 -18.98 19.14
CA ALA A 575 29.82 -19.06 18.31
C ALA A 575 29.00 -17.76 18.31
N VAL A 576 28.56 -17.34 17.12
CA VAL A 576 27.74 -16.14 16.94
C VAL A 576 26.29 -16.43 17.35
N PRO A 577 25.65 -15.56 18.15
CA PRO A 577 24.23 -15.71 18.47
C PRO A 577 23.36 -15.66 17.22
N VAL A 578 22.44 -16.61 17.10
CA VAL A 578 21.51 -16.71 15.96
C VAL A 578 20.13 -16.21 16.37
N ARG A 579 19.46 -15.43 15.51
CA ARG A 579 18.07 -14.99 15.74
C ARG A 579 17.13 -16.18 15.65
N LEU A 580 16.15 -16.25 16.55
CA LEU A 580 15.16 -17.34 16.54
C LEU A 580 14.40 -17.41 15.21
N LEU A 581 14.06 -16.26 14.62
CA LEU A 581 13.37 -16.19 13.32
C LEU A 581 14.20 -16.83 12.19
N SER A 582 15.49 -16.49 12.11
CA SER A 582 16.39 -17.03 11.09
C SER A 582 16.56 -18.53 11.26
N LEU A 583 16.76 -19.01 12.49
CA LEU A 583 16.84 -20.45 12.75
C LEU A 583 15.55 -21.19 12.36
N ALA A 584 14.39 -20.66 12.75
CA ALA A 584 13.11 -21.29 12.44
C ALA A 584 12.90 -21.37 10.91
N LEU A 585 13.31 -20.34 10.16
CA LEU A 585 13.29 -20.35 8.70
C LEU A 585 14.29 -21.36 8.13
N ASP A 586 15.51 -21.46 8.67
CA ASP A 586 16.51 -22.44 8.26
C ASP A 586 16.00 -23.89 8.47
N ARG A 587 15.21 -24.14 9.52
CA ARG A 587 14.55 -25.44 9.75
C ARG A 587 13.45 -25.70 8.73
N VAL A 588 12.63 -24.70 8.44
CA VAL A 588 11.51 -24.79 7.47
C VAL A 588 12.01 -25.06 6.05
N CYS A 589 13.05 -24.37 5.60
CA CYS A 589 13.64 -24.61 4.28
C CYS A 589 14.52 -25.87 4.23
N GLY A 590 14.78 -26.52 5.36
CA GLY A 590 15.62 -27.71 5.44
C GLY A 590 17.12 -27.45 5.31
N TYR A 591 17.57 -26.20 5.50
CA TYR A 591 18.98 -25.82 5.50
C TYR A 591 19.72 -26.38 6.72
N THR A 592 19.09 -26.36 7.90
CA THR A 592 19.57 -27.03 9.12
C THR A 592 18.47 -27.92 9.69
N GLN A 593 18.85 -29.02 10.35
CA GLN A 593 17.97 -29.83 11.19
C GLN A 593 18.65 -30.24 12.51
N ASP A 594 19.78 -29.61 12.84
CA ASP A 594 20.56 -29.99 14.00
C ASP A 594 19.83 -29.61 15.30
N PRO A 595 19.70 -30.52 16.28
CA PRO A 595 19.03 -30.22 17.54
C PRO A 595 19.76 -29.13 18.31
N LEU A 596 19.03 -28.35 19.11
CA LEU A 596 19.57 -27.21 19.89
C LEU A 596 20.45 -27.60 21.10
N SER A 597 21.15 -28.72 21.04
CA SER A 597 21.97 -29.26 22.13
C SER A 597 22.92 -28.21 22.73
N ASP A 598 22.95 -28.13 24.06
CA ASP A 598 23.82 -27.24 24.86
C ASP A 598 23.69 -25.73 24.59
N SER A 599 22.63 -25.26 23.92
CA SER A 599 22.40 -23.83 23.66
C SER A 599 21.67 -23.10 24.80
N VAL A 600 21.62 -21.77 24.77
CA VAL A 600 20.89 -20.95 25.74
C VAL A 600 20.01 -19.92 25.02
N VAL A 601 18.75 -19.80 25.46
CA VAL A 601 17.83 -18.78 24.94
C VAL A 601 18.03 -17.47 25.69
N VAL A 602 18.24 -16.38 24.95
CA VAL A 602 18.40 -15.02 25.49
C VAL A 602 17.47 -14.04 24.78
N ALA A 603 17.16 -12.92 25.43
CA ALA A 603 16.29 -11.88 24.88
C ALA A 603 17.08 -10.61 24.50
N GLY A 604 16.59 -9.90 23.48
CA GLY A 604 17.14 -8.63 23.01
C GLY A 604 16.56 -8.23 21.65
N LEU A 605 16.11 -6.97 21.50
CA LEU A 605 15.47 -6.52 20.25
C LEU A 605 16.46 -6.32 19.10
N ILE A 606 17.59 -5.67 19.37
CA ILE A 606 18.61 -5.37 18.36
C ILE A 606 19.82 -6.27 18.59
N THR A 607 20.28 -6.36 19.84
CA THR A 607 21.40 -7.18 20.29
C THR A 607 20.99 -8.06 21.47
N PRO A 608 21.50 -9.31 21.55
CA PRO A 608 21.17 -10.22 22.65
C PRO A 608 21.77 -9.76 23.98
N VAL A 609 20.97 -9.85 25.06
CA VAL A 609 21.44 -9.59 26.43
C VAL A 609 22.03 -10.88 27.01
N LEU A 610 23.32 -11.11 26.78
CA LEU A 610 24.03 -12.37 27.10
C LEU A 610 23.99 -12.75 28.59
N ASN A 611 23.91 -11.76 29.49
CA ASN A 611 23.98 -11.99 30.94
C ASN A 611 22.65 -12.41 31.58
N ARG A 612 21.57 -12.59 30.80
CA ARG A 612 20.23 -12.89 31.33
C ARG A 612 19.54 -14.00 30.52
N PRO A 613 19.84 -15.28 30.81
CA PRO A 613 19.18 -16.40 30.17
C PRO A 613 17.68 -16.44 30.50
N LEU A 614 16.87 -16.81 29.51
CA LEU A 614 15.42 -16.85 29.64
C LEU A 614 14.96 -18.20 30.21
N GLN A 615 15.07 -18.36 31.53
CA GLN A 615 14.80 -19.62 32.23
C GLN A 615 13.38 -20.19 32.03
N ARG A 616 12.38 -19.36 31.74
CA ARG A 616 10.99 -19.79 31.52
C ARG A 616 10.73 -20.44 30.16
N LEU A 617 11.68 -20.38 29.23
CA LEU A 617 11.62 -21.04 27.92
C LEU A 617 12.80 -22.01 27.82
N PRO A 618 12.65 -23.24 28.33
CA PRO A 618 13.66 -24.28 28.18
C PRO A 618 13.88 -24.62 26.72
N LEU A 619 15.11 -25.05 26.37
CA LEU A 619 15.44 -25.51 25.02
C LEU A 619 14.52 -26.64 24.54
N ALA A 620 14.25 -27.63 25.39
CA ALA A 620 13.36 -28.74 25.03
C ALA A 620 11.98 -28.22 24.62
N LEU A 621 11.42 -27.25 25.33
CA LEU A 621 10.14 -26.65 24.96
C LEU A 621 10.24 -25.86 23.64
N LEU A 622 11.32 -25.10 23.45
CA LEU A 622 11.55 -24.38 22.20
C LEU A 622 11.65 -25.33 20.99
N GLU A 623 12.31 -26.48 21.15
CA GLU A 623 12.41 -27.50 20.10
C GLU A 623 11.03 -28.03 19.69
N HIS A 624 10.14 -28.30 20.66
CA HIS A 624 8.75 -28.68 20.37
C HIS A 624 7.98 -27.59 19.62
N ILE A 625 8.21 -26.32 19.97
CA ILE A 625 7.61 -25.17 19.28
C ILE A 625 8.10 -25.12 17.82
N LEU A 626 9.41 -25.27 17.59
CA LEU A 626 10.00 -25.27 16.25
C LEU A 626 9.44 -26.39 15.38
N VAL A 627 9.29 -27.60 15.91
CA VAL A 627 8.69 -28.74 15.19
C VAL A 627 7.24 -28.44 14.80
N CYS A 628 6.43 -27.90 15.72
CA CYS A 628 5.04 -27.55 15.41
C CYS A 628 4.94 -26.45 14.36
N VAL A 629 5.77 -25.40 14.47
CA VAL A 629 5.78 -24.31 13.50
C VAL A 629 6.23 -24.79 12.13
N GLN A 630 7.24 -25.66 12.07
CA GLN A 630 7.74 -26.23 10.81
C GLN A 630 6.66 -27.00 10.05
N GLU A 631 5.82 -27.76 10.75
CA GLU A 631 4.70 -28.52 10.18
C GLU A 631 3.60 -27.60 9.62
N GLU A 632 3.25 -26.52 10.35
CA GLU A 632 2.14 -25.65 9.99
C GLU A 632 2.49 -24.49 9.04
N PHE A 633 3.77 -24.11 8.95
CA PHE A 633 4.20 -22.90 8.25
C PHE A 633 3.77 -22.81 6.77
N PRO A 634 3.85 -23.87 5.92
CA PRO A 634 3.46 -23.77 4.52
C PRO A 634 2.01 -23.30 4.35
N ARG A 635 1.07 -23.94 5.07
CA ARG A 635 -0.36 -23.61 5.04
C ARG A 635 -0.59 -22.16 5.50
N ARG A 636 0.08 -21.75 6.59
CA ARG A 636 -0.07 -20.40 7.15
C ARG A 636 0.45 -19.32 6.22
N PHE A 637 1.57 -19.58 5.55
CA PHE A 637 2.14 -18.61 4.63
C PHE A 637 1.26 -18.42 3.39
N GLU A 638 0.68 -19.50 2.84
CA GLU A 638 -0.32 -19.38 1.78
C GLU A 638 -1.58 -18.61 2.24
N GLU A 639 -2.08 -18.89 3.45
CA GLU A 639 -3.22 -18.19 4.03
C GLU A 639 -2.95 -16.70 4.21
N GLN A 640 -1.73 -16.31 4.60
CA GLN A 640 -1.32 -14.90 4.73
C GLN A 640 -1.52 -14.13 3.41
N ILE A 641 -1.14 -14.72 2.27
CA ILE A 641 -1.27 -14.07 0.96
C ILE A 641 -2.74 -13.80 0.63
N SER A 642 -3.63 -14.78 0.84
CA SER A 642 -5.07 -14.61 0.57
C SER A 642 -5.74 -13.67 1.57
N GLN A 643 -5.35 -13.74 2.84
CA GLN A 643 -5.94 -12.92 3.90
C GLN A 643 -5.53 -11.44 3.78
N PHE A 644 -4.33 -11.16 3.26
CA PHE A 644 -3.85 -9.80 3.05
C PHE A 644 -4.80 -8.94 2.21
N TYR A 645 -5.33 -9.49 1.11
CA TYR A 645 -6.24 -8.74 0.23
C TYR A 645 -7.70 -8.76 0.67
N SER A 646 -8.11 -9.71 1.52
CA SER A 646 -9.50 -9.83 1.98
C SER A 646 -9.78 -9.13 3.31
N ARG A 647 -8.75 -8.85 4.11
CA ARG A 647 -8.88 -8.22 5.43
C ARG A 647 -8.48 -6.75 5.43
N THR A 648 -8.97 -6.03 6.43
CA THR A 648 -8.44 -4.72 6.80
C THR A 648 -7.11 -4.92 7.53
N VAL A 649 -6.07 -4.24 7.07
CA VAL A 649 -4.73 -4.26 7.66
C VAL A 649 -4.49 -2.94 8.39
N ARG A 650 -3.93 -3.02 9.59
CA ARG A 650 -3.60 -1.84 10.37
C ARG A 650 -2.18 -1.38 10.11
N GLN A 651 -2.01 -0.10 9.85
CA GLN A 651 -0.72 0.58 9.82
C GLN A 651 -0.71 1.70 10.86
N LEU A 652 -0.04 1.46 11.99
CA LEU A 652 0.00 2.38 13.12
C LEU A 652 -1.40 2.79 13.60
N ASP A 653 -1.79 4.03 13.30
CA ASP A 653 -3.02 4.69 13.73
C ASP A 653 -4.05 4.75 12.59
N SER A 654 -3.81 4.03 11.47
CA SER A 654 -4.66 4.00 10.28
C SER A 654 -5.06 2.56 9.92
N SER A 655 -6.27 2.40 9.38
CA SER A 655 -6.75 1.17 8.74
C SER A 655 -6.68 1.29 7.23
N GLU A 656 -6.11 0.28 6.58
CA GLU A 656 -6.00 0.17 5.14
C GLU A 656 -6.68 -1.11 4.65
N ARG A 657 -7.19 -1.10 3.42
CA ARG A 657 -7.81 -2.27 2.78
C ARG A 657 -7.05 -2.60 1.50
N PRO A 658 -6.00 -3.44 1.56
CA PRO A 658 -5.13 -3.70 0.42
C PRO A 658 -5.90 -4.14 -0.83
N GLY A 659 -6.86 -5.06 -0.71
CA GLY A 659 -7.66 -5.51 -1.86
C GLY A 659 -8.49 -4.40 -2.51
N VAL A 660 -9.03 -3.46 -1.72
CA VAL A 660 -9.78 -2.30 -2.25
C VAL A 660 -8.83 -1.35 -2.97
N ILE A 661 -7.65 -1.08 -2.39
CA ILE A 661 -6.65 -0.19 -3.00
C ILE A 661 -6.13 -0.79 -4.32
N SER A 662 -5.75 -2.07 -4.33
CA SER A 662 -5.31 -2.77 -5.55
C SER A 662 -6.42 -2.81 -6.62
N GLY A 663 -7.68 -3.00 -6.22
CA GLY A 663 -8.83 -2.92 -7.12
C GLY A 663 -9.01 -1.52 -7.74
N LEU A 664 -8.88 -0.46 -6.93
CA LEU A 664 -8.95 0.93 -7.42
C LEU A 664 -7.80 1.27 -8.36
N VAL A 665 -6.57 0.84 -8.04
CA VAL A 665 -5.42 1.03 -8.94
C VAL A 665 -5.70 0.39 -10.30
N ARG A 666 -6.27 -0.83 -10.31
CA ARG A 666 -6.63 -1.54 -11.53
C ARG A 666 -7.73 -0.82 -12.32
N GLU A 667 -8.80 -0.38 -11.66
CA GLU A 667 -9.88 0.37 -12.31
C GLU A 667 -9.34 1.66 -12.95
N TYR A 668 -8.58 2.45 -12.19
CA TYR A 668 -8.05 3.72 -12.67
C TYR A 668 -6.94 3.55 -13.72
N ALA A 669 -6.14 2.48 -13.65
CA ALA A 669 -5.19 2.13 -14.70
C ALA A 669 -5.91 1.82 -16.02
N LEU A 670 -6.98 1.02 -15.98
CA LEU A 670 -7.82 0.73 -17.15
C LEU A 670 -8.47 2.01 -17.70
N ARG A 671 -9.05 2.86 -16.86
CA ARG A 671 -9.61 4.16 -17.30
C ARG A 671 -8.55 5.05 -17.95
N LEU A 672 -7.32 5.07 -17.42
CA LEU A 672 -6.21 5.82 -18.00
C LEU A 672 -5.77 5.23 -19.35
N GLU A 673 -5.73 3.90 -19.47
CA GLU A 673 -5.48 3.20 -20.73
C GLU A 673 -6.52 3.59 -21.81
N LEU A 674 -7.82 3.60 -21.46
CA LEU A 674 -8.88 4.02 -22.37
C LEU A 674 -8.72 5.48 -22.84
N LEU A 675 -8.31 6.39 -21.94
CA LEU A 675 -8.03 7.79 -22.30
C LEU A 675 -6.84 7.91 -23.27
N VAL A 676 -5.81 7.08 -23.05
CA VAL A 676 -4.64 6.99 -23.93
C VAL A 676 -5.06 6.47 -25.31
N GLU A 677 -5.81 5.38 -25.37
CA GLU A 677 -6.26 4.78 -26.63
C GLU A 677 -7.23 5.67 -27.41
N LYS A 678 -8.09 6.42 -26.72
CA LYS A 678 -8.96 7.42 -27.36
C LYS A 678 -8.15 8.54 -28.04
N ARG A 679 -6.97 8.86 -27.52
CA ARG A 679 -6.08 9.89 -28.09
C ARG A 679 -5.22 9.36 -29.24
N THR A 680 -4.78 8.11 -29.18
CA THR A 680 -3.99 7.48 -30.25
C THR A 680 -4.85 7.11 -31.46
N GLY A 681 -6.14 6.81 -31.25
CA GLY A 681 -7.10 6.48 -32.30
C GLY A 681 -6.84 5.13 -32.98
N LEU A 682 -6.13 4.21 -32.31
CA LEU A 682 -5.76 2.89 -32.87
C LEU A 682 -6.90 1.87 -32.74
N LEU A 683 -7.79 2.04 -31.78
CA LEU A 683 -8.90 1.12 -31.49
C LEU A 683 -10.25 1.70 -31.94
N PRO A 684 -11.21 0.86 -32.36
CA PRO A 684 -12.57 1.31 -32.64
C PRO A 684 -13.23 1.94 -31.40
N GLU A 685 -13.93 3.06 -31.57
CA GLU A 685 -14.60 3.77 -30.47
C GLU A 685 -15.62 2.89 -29.73
N SER A 686 -16.30 2.00 -30.46
CA SER A 686 -17.26 1.04 -29.87
C SER A 686 -16.62 0.07 -28.86
N VAL A 687 -15.35 -0.29 -29.03
CA VAL A 687 -14.61 -1.15 -28.10
C VAL A 687 -14.23 -0.36 -26.85
N ILE A 688 -13.79 0.89 -27.02
CA ILE A 688 -13.49 1.80 -25.91
C ILE A 688 -14.76 2.04 -25.07
N GLU A 689 -15.89 2.32 -25.71
CA GLU A 689 -17.20 2.47 -25.06
C GLU A 689 -17.66 1.20 -24.35
N SER A 690 -17.37 0.03 -24.93
CA SER A 690 -17.72 -1.26 -24.33
C SER A 690 -16.97 -1.51 -23.01
N VAL A 691 -15.66 -1.21 -22.97
CA VAL A 691 -14.88 -1.33 -21.73
C VAL A 691 -15.29 -0.25 -20.73
N GLN A 692 -15.52 0.99 -21.20
CA GLN A 692 -16.03 2.08 -20.36
C GLN A 692 -17.37 1.70 -19.69
N GLN A 693 -18.28 1.04 -20.41
CA GLN A 693 -19.54 0.53 -19.86
C GLN A 693 -19.32 -0.47 -18.71
N LEU A 694 -18.33 -1.37 -18.84
CA LEU A 694 -17.99 -2.33 -17.79
C LEU A 694 -17.40 -1.65 -16.56
N LEU A 695 -16.63 -0.57 -16.73
CA LEU A 695 -16.05 0.18 -15.62
C LEU A 695 -17.11 1.05 -14.91
N ASP A 696 -18.03 1.64 -15.67
CA ASP A 696 -19.07 2.52 -15.14
C ASP A 696 -20.22 1.75 -14.48
N ARG A 697 -20.47 0.53 -14.94
CA ARG A 697 -21.50 -0.36 -14.41
C ARG A 697 -20.90 -1.76 -14.22
N PRO A 698 -20.13 -2.01 -13.14
CA PRO A 698 -19.31 -3.21 -12.99
C PRO A 698 -20.10 -4.50 -12.76
N LEU A 699 -21.29 -4.42 -12.18
CA LEU A 699 -22.18 -5.56 -11.98
C LEU A 699 -23.04 -5.82 -13.24
N PRO A 700 -23.25 -7.09 -13.66
CA PRO A 700 -24.10 -7.41 -14.80
C PRO A 700 -25.54 -6.90 -14.68
N GLY A 701 -26.12 -6.95 -13.47
CA GLY A 701 -27.47 -6.43 -13.21
C GLY A 701 -27.62 -4.94 -13.52
N LEU A 702 -26.57 -4.14 -13.28
CA LEU A 702 -26.58 -2.71 -13.61
C LEU A 702 -26.57 -2.45 -15.12
N ARG A 703 -26.25 -3.45 -15.95
CA ARG A 703 -26.25 -3.28 -17.42
C ARG A 703 -27.55 -3.74 -18.07
N GLU A 704 -28.52 -4.26 -17.31
CA GLU A 704 -29.79 -4.76 -17.83
C GLU A 704 -30.61 -3.67 -18.54
N ALA A 705 -30.60 -2.45 -18.01
CA ALA A 705 -31.33 -1.33 -18.61
C ALA A 705 -30.82 -0.92 -20.01
N LEU A 706 -29.64 -1.42 -20.42
CA LEU A 706 -29.03 -1.13 -21.72
C LEU A 706 -29.54 -2.05 -22.84
N GLY A 707 -30.36 -3.05 -22.51
CA GLY A 707 -30.98 -3.95 -23.49
C GLY A 707 -29.94 -4.64 -24.38
N GLU A 708 -30.11 -4.54 -25.70
CA GLU A 708 -29.21 -5.16 -26.68
C GLU A 708 -27.81 -4.54 -26.72
N SER A 709 -27.61 -3.35 -26.15
CA SER A 709 -26.30 -2.69 -26.04
C SER A 709 -25.48 -3.15 -24.83
N GLN A 710 -25.96 -4.15 -24.10
CA GLN A 710 -25.25 -4.74 -22.97
C GLN A 710 -23.97 -5.45 -23.42
N VAL A 711 -22.87 -5.13 -22.75
CA VAL A 711 -21.58 -5.80 -22.92
C VAL A 711 -21.41 -6.86 -21.83
N ASP A 712 -21.08 -8.07 -22.26
CA ASP A 712 -20.67 -9.15 -21.38
C ASP A 712 -19.13 -9.25 -21.37
N ALA A 713 -18.58 -9.44 -20.18
CA ALA A 713 -17.16 -9.71 -19.97
C ALA A 713 -16.96 -11.17 -19.59
N PHE A 714 -15.86 -11.76 -20.03
CA PHE A 714 -15.55 -13.17 -19.83
C PHE A 714 -14.13 -13.36 -19.31
N THR A 715 -13.96 -14.25 -18.33
CA THR A 715 -12.65 -14.79 -17.96
C THR A 715 -12.21 -15.82 -18.99
N VAL A 716 -10.88 -15.98 -19.14
CA VAL A 716 -10.27 -16.87 -20.11
C VAL A 716 -9.67 -18.06 -19.37
N SER A 717 -10.03 -19.27 -19.79
CA SER A 717 -9.48 -20.51 -19.24
C SER A 717 -9.10 -21.50 -20.35
N VAL A 718 -8.09 -22.31 -20.08
CA VAL A 718 -7.48 -23.22 -21.05
C VAL A 718 -7.33 -24.61 -20.42
N PRO A 719 -8.20 -25.57 -20.75
CA PRO A 719 -7.97 -26.98 -20.53
C PRO A 719 -6.89 -27.48 -21.50
N PHE A 720 -5.94 -28.24 -20.98
CA PHE A 720 -4.85 -28.86 -21.72
C PHE A 720 -4.81 -30.39 -21.56
N ASP A 721 -5.43 -30.92 -20.51
CA ASP A 721 -5.53 -32.34 -20.20
C ASP A 721 -6.94 -32.62 -19.62
N PRO A 722 -7.70 -33.61 -20.14
CA PRO A 722 -9.04 -33.93 -19.64
C PRO A 722 -9.09 -34.28 -18.14
N GLU A 723 -8.02 -34.86 -17.60
CA GLU A 723 -7.93 -35.28 -16.19
C GLU A 723 -7.45 -34.14 -15.27
N SER A 724 -7.00 -33.02 -15.83
CA SER A 724 -6.46 -31.88 -15.08
C SER A 724 -7.43 -30.69 -15.06
N PRO A 725 -7.46 -29.87 -13.99
CA PRO A 725 -8.24 -28.64 -13.97
C PRO A 725 -7.74 -27.65 -15.03
N ALA A 726 -8.68 -26.95 -15.67
CA ALA A 726 -8.36 -25.92 -16.66
C ALA A 726 -7.52 -24.79 -16.03
N ILE A 727 -6.51 -24.33 -16.75
CA ILE A 727 -5.65 -23.21 -16.33
C ILE A 727 -6.41 -21.91 -16.59
N GLN A 728 -6.62 -21.10 -15.55
CA GLN A 728 -7.14 -19.75 -15.71
C GLN A 728 -6.03 -18.83 -16.24
N VAL A 729 -6.36 -17.90 -17.13
CA VAL A 729 -5.45 -16.86 -17.59
C VAL A 729 -5.78 -15.57 -16.84
N PRO A 730 -5.11 -15.29 -15.70
CA PRO A 730 -5.39 -14.11 -14.91
C PRO A 730 -4.90 -12.84 -15.63
N ASN A 731 -5.39 -11.68 -15.20
CA ASN A 731 -5.08 -10.38 -15.85
C ASN A 731 -5.37 -10.34 -17.36
N ALA A 732 -6.36 -11.12 -17.80
CA ALA A 732 -6.91 -11.09 -19.14
C ALA A 732 -8.44 -11.21 -19.08
N PHE A 733 -9.13 -10.48 -19.95
CA PHE A 733 -10.58 -10.63 -20.12
C PHE A 733 -10.98 -10.44 -21.57
N VAL A 734 -12.09 -11.05 -21.94
CA VAL A 734 -12.69 -10.88 -23.26
C VAL A 734 -13.97 -10.08 -23.10
N ILE A 735 -14.16 -9.09 -23.97
CA ILE A 735 -15.43 -8.41 -24.14
C ILE A 735 -16.09 -8.91 -25.41
N ASN A 736 -17.39 -9.21 -25.30
CA ASN A 736 -18.21 -9.55 -26.44
C ASN A 736 -19.56 -8.89 -26.26
N ASN A 737 -19.93 -8.05 -27.23
CA ASN A 737 -21.23 -7.38 -27.25
C ASN A 737 -22.25 -8.32 -27.92
N ARG A 738 -23.52 -8.22 -27.51
CA ARG A 738 -24.62 -9.04 -28.02
C ARG A 738 -25.14 -8.59 -29.38
N LEU A 739 -24.72 -7.40 -29.85
CA LEU A 739 -25.03 -6.90 -31.18
C LEU A 739 -24.35 -7.74 -32.27
N ALA A 740 -25.09 -8.10 -33.33
CA ALA A 740 -24.66 -9.01 -34.39
C ALA A 740 -23.40 -8.58 -35.19
N HIS A 741 -22.94 -7.32 -35.04
CA HIS A 741 -21.82 -6.75 -35.78
C HIS A 741 -20.66 -6.25 -34.90
N SER A 742 -20.64 -6.57 -33.60
CA SER A 742 -19.56 -6.13 -32.72
C SER A 742 -18.36 -7.08 -32.77
N SER A 743 -17.17 -6.53 -33.03
CA SER A 743 -15.90 -7.25 -32.93
C SER A 743 -15.59 -7.61 -31.47
N PRO A 744 -15.37 -8.90 -31.13
CA PRO A 744 -14.87 -9.25 -29.79
C PRO A 744 -13.47 -8.68 -29.58
N ALA A 745 -13.16 -8.30 -28.34
CA ALA A 745 -11.83 -7.81 -27.98
C ALA A 745 -11.28 -8.54 -26.77
N LEU A 746 -9.98 -8.78 -26.77
CA LEU A 746 -9.21 -9.35 -25.67
C LEU A 746 -8.37 -8.23 -25.06
N TRP A 747 -8.48 -8.05 -23.74
CA TRP A 747 -7.50 -7.27 -22.99
C TRP A 747 -6.53 -8.21 -22.28
N VAL A 748 -5.24 -7.88 -22.31
CA VAL A 748 -4.19 -8.53 -21.53
C VAL A 748 -3.31 -7.45 -20.92
N LEU A 749 -3.06 -7.50 -19.62
CA LEU A 749 -2.34 -6.44 -18.88
C LEU A 749 -0.99 -6.03 -19.49
N SER A 750 -0.25 -6.97 -20.08
CA SER A 750 1.06 -6.71 -20.68
C SER A 750 1.02 -6.26 -22.16
N LYS A 751 -0.18 -6.15 -22.74
CA LYS A 751 -0.38 -5.83 -24.16
C LYS A 751 -1.43 -4.75 -24.44
N GLY A 752 -2.46 -4.66 -23.61
CA GLY A 752 -3.64 -3.83 -23.81
C GLY A 752 -4.74 -4.53 -24.61
N LEU A 753 -5.67 -3.74 -25.17
CA LEU A 753 -6.81 -4.22 -25.95
C LEU A 753 -6.41 -4.64 -27.37
N VAL A 754 -6.93 -5.79 -27.82
CA VAL A 754 -6.77 -6.32 -29.18
C VAL A 754 -8.14 -6.72 -29.72
N CYS A 755 -8.50 -6.22 -30.90
CA CYS A 755 -9.78 -6.51 -31.57
C CYS A 755 -9.67 -7.68 -32.55
N PHE A 756 -10.76 -8.43 -32.70
CA PHE A 756 -10.84 -9.59 -33.60
C PHE A 756 -12.12 -9.56 -34.43
N GLU A 757 -12.10 -10.18 -35.61
CA GLU A 757 -13.28 -10.28 -36.48
C GLU A 757 -14.32 -11.25 -35.91
N THR A 758 -13.88 -12.35 -35.29
CA THR A 758 -14.75 -13.38 -34.75
C THR A 758 -14.25 -13.90 -33.40
N LEU A 759 -15.16 -14.47 -32.61
CA LEU A 759 -14.80 -15.10 -31.33
C LEU A 759 -13.87 -16.30 -31.53
N GLN A 760 -14.00 -17.01 -32.67
CA GLN A 760 -13.13 -18.13 -32.99
C GLN A 760 -11.70 -17.66 -33.27
N ALA A 761 -11.52 -16.60 -34.06
CA ALA A 761 -10.20 -16.02 -34.32
C ALA A 761 -9.49 -15.56 -33.03
N LEU A 762 -10.25 -15.02 -32.06
CA LEU A 762 -9.73 -14.68 -30.75
C LEU A 762 -9.26 -15.93 -29.99
N LYS A 763 -10.07 -16.99 -29.95
CA LYS A 763 -9.72 -18.25 -29.28
C LYS A 763 -8.47 -18.88 -29.90
N ASP A 764 -8.38 -18.89 -31.22
CA ASP A 764 -7.23 -19.41 -31.96
C ASP A 764 -5.97 -18.59 -31.67
N TYR A 765 -6.09 -17.26 -31.57
CA TYR A 765 -5.00 -16.38 -31.18
C TYR A 765 -4.47 -16.70 -29.77
N VAL A 766 -5.37 -16.86 -28.79
CA VAL A 766 -4.99 -17.20 -27.41
C VAL A 766 -4.30 -18.57 -27.37
N ALA A 767 -4.88 -19.58 -28.03
CA ALA A 767 -4.28 -20.91 -28.12
C ALA A 767 -2.88 -20.85 -28.75
N ALA A 768 -2.73 -20.20 -29.90
CA ALA A 768 -1.45 -20.09 -30.61
C ALA A 768 -0.34 -19.42 -29.78
N ARG A 769 -0.69 -18.42 -28.96
CA ARG A 769 0.27 -17.71 -28.10
C ARG A 769 0.70 -18.51 -26.87
N LEU A 770 -0.10 -19.48 -26.46
CA LEU A 770 0.20 -20.40 -25.35
C LEU A 770 0.83 -21.72 -25.82
N THR A 771 0.81 -22.03 -27.11
CA THR A 771 1.49 -23.21 -27.69
C THR A 771 2.87 -22.91 -28.28
N GLY A 772 3.25 -21.62 -28.39
CA GLY A 772 4.53 -21.17 -28.95
C GLY A 772 5.78 -21.82 -28.32
N PHE A 773 6.89 -21.87 -29.06
CA PHE A 773 8.14 -22.52 -28.63
C PHE A 773 8.78 -21.85 -27.40
N GLU A 774 8.68 -20.53 -27.32
CA GLU A 774 9.02 -19.74 -26.15
C GLU A 774 7.73 -19.26 -25.51
N LEU A 775 7.40 -19.74 -24.31
CA LEU A 775 6.33 -19.17 -23.46
C LEU A 775 6.77 -17.81 -22.90
N VAL A 776 7.21 -16.92 -23.79
CA VAL A 776 7.65 -15.54 -23.55
C VAL A 776 6.62 -14.56 -24.14
N SER A 777 5.45 -15.04 -24.56
CA SER A 777 4.36 -14.20 -25.03
C SER A 777 3.74 -13.39 -23.88
N HIS A 778 3.08 -12.29 -24.23
CA HIS A 778 2.30 -11.47 -23.29
C HIS A 778 1.28 -12.29 -22.48
N LEU A 779 0.73 -13.36 -23.08
CA LEU A 779 -0.25 -14.25 -22.44
C LEU A 779 0.40 -15.28 -21.50
N SER A 780 1.56 -15.84 -21.84
CA SER A 780 2.28 -16.71 -20.92
C SER A 780 2.89 -15.94 -19.75
N GLY A 781 3.23 -14.67 -19.95
CA GLY A 781 3.78 -13.80 -18.89
C GLY A 781 2.79 -13.41 -17.80
N VAL A 782 1.48 -13.62 -18.00
CA VAL A 782 0.46 -13.39 -16.97
C VAL A 782 0.08 -14.66 -16.20
N LEU A 783 0.48 -15.85 -16.66
CA LEU A 783 0.18 -17.10 -15.96
C LEU A 783 0.93 -17.20 -14.63
N ALA A 784 0.39 -18.00 -13.70
CA ALA A 784 1.15 -18.42 -12.53
C ALA A 784 2.31 -19.32 -12.98
N GLU A 785 3.47 -19.23 -12.32
CA GLU A 785 4.60 -20.07 -12.71
C GLU A 785 4.36 -21.59 -12.63
N PRO A 786 3.65 -22.15 -11.63
CA PRO A 786 3.31 -23.57 -11.67
C PRO A 786 2.47 -23.94 -12.89
N ASP A 787 1.58 -23.07 -13.36
CA ASP A 787 0.74 -23.33 -14.54
C ASP A 787 1.56 -23.31 -15.82
N ARG A 788 2.53 -22.40 -15.90
CA ARG A 788 3.50 -22.35 -16.99
C ARG A 788 4.32 -23.64 -17.05
N GLN A 789 4.79 -24.13 -15.89
CA GLN A 789 5.51 -25.41 -15.81
C GLN A 789 4.62 -26.59 -16.19
N ARG A 790 3.35 -26.63 -15.74
CA ARG A 790 2.40 -27.70 -16.13
C ARG A 790 2.21 -27.80 -17.64
N LEU A 791 2.12 -26.66 -18.34
CA LEU A 791 2.03 -26.63 -19.81
C LEU A 791 3.32 -27.13 -20.47
N LEU A 792 4.48 -26.71 -19.97
CA LEU A 792 5.79 -27.16 -20.47
C LEU A 792 5.96 -28.67 -20.26
N ASP A 793 5.64 -29.18 -19.07
CA ASP A 793 5.75 -30.60 -18.73
C ASP A 793 4.77 -31.47 -19.51
N HIS A 794 3.57 -30.96 -19.78
CA HIS A 794 2.63 -31.68 -20.64
C HIS A 794 3.18 -31.76 -22.07
N ARG A 795 3.70 -30.66 -22.61
CA ARG A 795 4.30 -30.62 -23.95
C ARG A 795 5.49 -31.56 -24.08
N THR A 796 6.38 -31.63 -23.09
CA THR A 796 7.52 -32.54 -23.12
C THR A 796 7.07 -34.00 -23.11
N ARG A 797 5.93 -34.31 -22.47
CA ARG A 797 5.34 -35.67 -22.44
C ARG A 797 4.61 -36.05 -23.73
N THR A 798 3.81 -35.17 -24.31
CA THR A 798 2.92 -35.47 -25.45
C THR A 798 3.46 -35.02 -26.81
N GLY A 799 4.52 -34.20 -26.83
CA GLY A 799 5.14 -33.63 -28.03
C GLY A 799 4.37 -32.46 -28.66
N THR A 800 3.07 -32.30 -28.37
CA THR A 800 2.21 -31.23 -28.89
C THR A 800 1.25 -30.71 -27.80
N LEU A 801 0.85 -29.44 -27.90
CA LEU A 801 -0.17 -28.84 -27.03
C LEU A 801 -1.39 -28.49 -27.89
N ASP A 802 -2.49 -29.22 -27.74
CA ASP A 802 -3.78 -28.85 -28.32
C ASP A 802 -4.63 -28.17 -27.24
N LEU A 803 -4.73 -26.84 -27.31
CA LEU A 803 -5.35 -26.02 -26.26
C LEU A 803 -6.73 -25.50 -26.72
N LYS A 804 -7.78 -25.78 -25.93
CA LYS A 804 -9.16 -25.33 -26.24
C LYS A 804 -9.62 -24.19 -25.34
N VAL A 805 -9.67 -22.96 -25.84
CA VAL A 805 -10.04 -21.81 -25.01
C VAL A 805 -11.52 -21.83 -24.60
N LYS A 806 -11.78 -21.82 -23.29
CA LYS A 806 -13.10 -21.69 -22.67
C LYS A 806 -13.27 -20.30 -22.08
N LEU A 807 -14.42 -19.69 -22.35
CA LEU A 807 -14.79 -18.37 -21.85
C LEU A 807 -15.93 -18.52 -20.84
N GLN A 808 -15.76 -17.96 -19.65
CA GLN A 808 -16.77 -17.98 -18.59
C GLN A 808 -17.23 -16.56 -18.32
N ARG A 809 -18.54 -16.32 -18.38
CA ARG A 809 -19.12 -14.99 -18.16
C ARG A 809 -18.88 -14.54 -16.71
N ILE A 810 -18.50 -13.28 -16.55
CA ILE A 810 -18.35 -12.67 -15.23
C ILE A 810 -19.73 -12.27 -14.71
N GLU A 811 -20.17 -12.97 -13.67
CA GLU A 811 -21.47 -12.76 -12.99
C GLU A 811 -21.38 -11.74 -11.83
N GLU A 812 -20.18 -11.55 -11.29
CA GLU A 812 -19.91 -10.68 -10.14
C GLU A 812 -19.35 -9.32 -10.55
N HIS A 813 -18.86 -8.53 -9.59
CA HIS A 813 -18.22 -7.25 -9.85
C HIS A 813 -16.97 -7.45 -10.74
N PHE A 814 -16.96 -6.77 -11.90
CA PHE A 814 -15.94 -6.95 -12.94
C PHE A 814 -14.50 -6.81 -12.42
N ILE A 815 -14.18 -5.70 -11.74
CA ILE A 815 -12.82 -5.43 -11.24
C ILE A 815 -12.41 -6.40 -10.12
N GLU A 816 -13.35 -6.78 -9.25
CA GLU A 816 -13.04 -7.69 -8.13
C GLU A 816 -12.77 -9.10 -8.63
N THR A 817 -13.45 -9.53 -9.68
CA THR A 817 -13.19 -10.82 -10.34
C THR A 817 -11.77 -10.86 -10.93
N LEU A 818 -11.34 -9.78 -11.59
CA LEU A 818 -9.96 -9.67 -12.09
C LEU A 818 -8.94 -9.66 -10.96
N GLN A 819 -9.23 -8.92 -9.87
CA GLN A 819 -8.34 -8.86 -8.71
C GLN A 819 -8.23 -10.23 -8.02
N ARG A 820 -9.34 -10.97 -7.87
CA ARG A 820 -9.32 -12.32 -7.30
C ARG A 820 -8.48 -13.29 -8.14
N GLY A 821 -8.55 -13.18 -9.47
CA GLY A 821 -7.69 -13.95 -10.37
C GLY A 821 -6.20 -13.66 -10.17
N GLU A 822 -5.83 -12.38 -9.93
CA GLU A 822 -4.44 -12.02 -9.62
C GLU A 822 -3.99 -12.53 -8.25
N VAL A 823 -4.83 -12.43 -7.22
CA VAL A 823 -4.52 -12.95 -5.88
C VAL A 823 -4.28 -14.46 -5.93
N GLU A 824 -5.09 -15.20 -6.69
CA GLU A 824 -4.90 -16.65 -6.85
C GLU A 824 -3.63 -17.00 -7.62
N ARG A 825 -3.28 -16.23 -8.66
CA ARG A 825 -2.02 -16.37 -9.39
C ARG A 825 -0.82 -16.16 -8.46
N GLN A 826 -0.87 -15.11 -7.65
CA GLN A 826 0.19 -14.78 -6.71
C GLN A 826 0.33 -15.87 -5.65
N ARG A 827 -0.77 -16.32 -5.03
CA ARG A 827 -0.80 -17.43 -4.07
C ARG A 827 -0.17 -18.70 -4.65
N SER A 828 -0.59 -19.10 -5.85
CA SER A 828 -0.06 -20.27 -6.54
C SER A 828 1.43 -20.15 -6.87
N THR A 829 1.88 -18.95 -7.30
CA THR A 829 3.30 -18.69 -7.59
C THR A 829 4.15 -18.76 -6.34
N VAL A 830 3.69 -18.16 -5.23
CA VAL A 830 4.38 -18.18 -3.94
C VAL A 830 4.47 -19.60 -3.37
N ALA A 831 3.39 -20.39 -3.44
CA ALA A 831 3.39 -21.79 -3.02
C ALA A 831 4.41 -22.63 -3.82
N TYR A 832 4.49 -22.42 -5.13
CA TYR A 832 5.48 -23.06 -5.99
C TYR A 832 6.92 -22.66 -5.62
N LEU A 833 7.17 -21.36 -5.44
CA LEU A 833 8.48 -20.83 -5.03
C LEU A 833 8.92 -21.39 -3.68
N TYR A 834 7.99 -21.52 -2.73
CA TYR A 834 8.25 -22.15 -1.43
C TYR A 834 8.71 -23.60 -1.60
N GLN A 835 7.99 -24.41 -2.39
CA GLN A 835 8.36 -25.80 -2.64
C GLN A 835 9.75 -25.94 -3.30
N GLN A 836 10.08 -25.07 -4.26
CA GLN A 836 11.40 -25.04 -4.87
C GLN A 836 12.49 -24.68 -3.85
N ALA A 837 12.26 -23.67 -3.03
CA ALA A 837 13.22 -23.22 -2.02
C ALA A 837 13.50 -24.30 -0.96
N VAL A 838 12.47 -25.05 -0.54
CA VAL A 838 12.62 -26.23 0.34
C VAL A 838 13.38 -27.35 -0.37
N THR A 839 13.09 -27.62 -1.64
CA THR A 839 13.77 -28.65 -2.44
C THR A 839 15.26 -28.35 -2.58
N TRP A 840 15.63 -27.09 -2.77
CA TRP A 840 17.01 -26.63 -2.91
C TRP A 840 17.72 -26.40 -1.58
N ARG A 841 17.00 -26.46 -0.44
CA ARG A 841 17.55 -26.21 0.91
C ARG A 841 18.32 -24.90 1.01
N VAL A 842 17.73 -23.82 0.49
CA VAL A 842 18.39 -22.52 0.45
C VAL A 842 18.51 -21.91 1.86
N PRO A 843 19.57 -21.13 2.18
CA PRO A 843 19.67 -20.43 3.46
C PRO A 843 18.52 -19.45 3.70
N SER A 844 18.18 -19.16 4.96
CA SER A 844 17.07 -18.28 5.34
C SER A 844 17.10 -16.90 4.67
N GLU A 845 18.25 -16.26 4.49
CA GLU A 845 18.33 -14.96 3.79
C GLU A 845 17.83 -15.04 2.34
N LEU A 846 18.27 -16.06 1.59
CA LEU A 846 17.82 -16.25 0.21
C LEU A 846 16.36 -16.69 0.16
N PHE A 847 15.93 -17.52 1.11
CA PHE A 847 14.54 -17.93 1.28
C PHE A 847 13.61 -16.72 1.46
N VAL A 848 13.97 -15.80 2.36
CA VAL A 848 13.22 -14.58 2.63
C VAL A 848 13.19 -13.69 1.38
N ASN A 849 14.33 -13.47 0.72
CA ASN A 849 14.39 -12.62 -0.47
C ASN A 849 13.54 -13.16 -1.62
N LEU A 850 13.60 -14.47 -1.88
CA LEU A 850 12.87 -15.12 -2.97
C LEU A 850 11.35 -15.07 -2.75
N LEU A 851 10.88 -15.40 -1.56
CA LEU A 851 9.46 -15.37 -1.25
C LEU A 851 8.93 -13.94 -1.08
N SER A 852 9.73 -13.02 -0.53
CA SER A 852 9.36 -11.61 -0.44
C SER A 852 9.22 -10.94 -1.81
N ALA A 853 9.99 -11.39 -2.80
CA ALA A 853 9.84 -10.96 -4.19
C ALA A 853 8.54 -11.51 -4.79
N GLY A 854 8.19 -12.77 -4.54
CA GLY A 854 6.91 -13.36 -4.98
C GLY A 854 5.68 -12.71 -4.33
N GLU A 855 5.75 -12.39 -3.03
CA GLU A 855 4.70 -11.68 -2.30
C GLU A 855 4.49 -10.24 -2.80
N ARG A 856 5.52 -9.61 -3.40
CA ARG A 856 5.46 -8.24 -3.96
C ARG A 856 5.35 -8.19 -5.48
N ASP A 857 5.21 -9.35 -6.14
CA ASP A 857 4.97 -9.46 -7.59
C ASP A 857 3.51 -9.08 -7.93
N ASP A 858 3.14 -7.81 -7.72
CA ASP A 858 1.83 -7.28 -8.12
C ASP A 858 1.86 -6.83 -9.60
N ARG A 859 1.00 -7.46 -10.42
CA ARG A 859 0.85 -7.11 -11.84
C ARG A 859 0.34 -5.70 -12.06
N ASN A 860 -0.30 -5.05 -11.08
CA ASN A 860 -0.63 -3.63 -11.17
C ASN A 860 0.62 -2.75 -11.36
N ARG A 861 1.73 -3.04 -10.67
CA ARG A 861 2.99 -2.27 -10.85
C ARG A 861 3.51 -2.41 -12.28
N GLN A 862 3.42 -3.61 -12.84
CA GLN A 862 3.78 -3.85 -14.24
C GLN A 862 2.88 -3.06 -15.20
N ALA A 863 1.56 -3.01 -14.93
CA ALA A 863 0.60 -2.25 -15.73
C ALA A 863 0.92 -0.74 -15.71
N LEU A 864 1.20 -0.17 -14.54
CA LEU A 864 1.58 1.24 -14.41
C LEU A 864 2.90 1.53 -15.13
N GLY A 865 3.88 0.63 -15.06
CA GLY A 865 5.12 0.74 -15.82
C GLY A 865 4.89 0.81 -17.33
N TYR A 866 4.05 -0.07 -17.88
CA TYR A 866 3.68 -0.03 -19.30
C TYR A 866 2.95 1.25 -19.68
N LEU A 867 1.97 1.68 -18.87
CA LEU A 867 1.25 2.94 -19.08
C LEU A 867 2.18 4.15 -19.01
N GLY A 868 3.13 4.15 -18.08
CA GLY A 868 4.14 5.20 -17.97
C GLY A 868 4.99 5.33 -19.23
N VAL A 869 5.49 4.21 -19.76
CA VAL A 869 6.23 4.19 -21.03
C VAL A 869 5.36 4.67 -22.19
N ALA A 870 4.11 4.20 -22.28
CA ALA A 870 3.18 4.60 -23.34
C ALA A 870 2.86 6.10 -23.30
N ILE A 871 2.55 6.64 -22.12
CA ILE A 871 2.28 8.06 -21.91
C ILE A 871 3.52 8.90 -22.24
N GLN A 872 4.70 8.48 -21.78
CA GLN A 872 5.95 9.18 -22.09
C GLN A 872 6.22 9.21 -23.60
N PHE A 873 5.97 8.10 -24.30
CA PHE A 873 6.11 8.03 -25.75
C PHE A 873 5.12 8.95 -26.49
N ILE A 874 3.87 9.05 -26.02
CA ILE A 874 2.88 9.97 -26.60
C ILE A 874 3.27 11.42 -26.37
N ILE A 875 3.70 11.76 -25.15
CA ILE A 875 4.18 13.11 -24.81
C ILE A 875 5.41 13.45 -25.66
N TYR A 876 6.36 12.51 -25.80
CA TYR A 876 7.51 12.67 -26.67
C TYR A 876 7.08 12.97 -28.11
N LYS A 877 6.19 12.16 -28.69
CA LYS A 877 5.64 12.40 -30.04
C LYS A 877 4.94 13.75 -30.20
N ALA A 878 4.31 14.27 -29.15
CA ALA A 878 3.60 15.54 -29.20
C ALA A 878 4.53 16.76 -29.10
N ILE A 879 5.68 16.63 -28.44
CA ILE A 879 6.63 17.74 -28.20
C ILE A 879 7.72 17.78 -29.27
N VAL A 880 8.11 16.63 -29.81
CA VAL A 880 9.22 16.52 -30.77
C VAL A 880 8.81 17.10 -32.13
N PRO A 881 9.61 17.99 -32.73
CA PRO A 881 9.34 18.50 -34.07
C PRO A 881 9.24 17.38 -35.11
N SER A 882 8.36 17.54 -36.10
CA SER A 882 8.12 16.53 -37.14
C SER A 882 9.41 16.08 -37.84
N TRP A 883 10.29 17.02 -38.19
CA TRP A 883 11.57 16.74 -38.84
C TRP A 883 12.55 15.88 -38.01
N VAL A 884 12.43 15.85 -36.68
CA VAL A 884 13.20 14.92 -35.82
C VAL A 884 12.53 13.54 -35.80
N SER A 885 11.19 13.53 -35.75
CA SER A 885 10.41 12.28 -35.68
C SER A 885 10.44 11.49 -37.00
N GLU A 886 10.57 12.18 -38.13
CA GLU A 886 10.64 11.61 -39.47
C GLU A 886 12.08 11.26 -39.90
N ALA A 887 13.09 11.75 -39.18
CA ALA A 887 14.50 11.47 -39.46
C ALA A 887 14.85 9.98 -39.27
N SER A 888 15.83 9.49 -40.03
CA SER A 888 16.31 8.11 -39.88
C SER A 888 16.98 7.88 -38.52
N GLY A 889 17.04 6.64 -38.04
CA GLY A 889 17.70 6.31 -36.77
C GLY A 889 19.18 6.74 -36.73
N THR A 890 19.88 6.65 -37.87
CA THR A 890 21.24 7.18 -38.04
C THR A 890 21.30 8.70 -37.90
N ASP A 891 20.34 9.42 -38.47
CA ASP A 891 20.30 10.88 -38.39
C ASP A 891 19.96 11.37 -36.98
N GLN A 892 19.11 10.64 -36.25
CA GLN A 892 18.80 10.94 -34.85
C GLN A 892 20.06 10.78 -33.97
N ILE A 893 20.88 9.76 -34.21
CA ILE A 893 22.17 9.60 -33.51
C ILE A 893 23.11 10.77 -33.82
N THR A 894 23.22 11.16 -35.09
CA THR A 894 24.04 12.33 -35.50
C THR A 894 23.54 13.62 -34.86
N LEU A 895 22.22 13.84 -34.80
CA LEU A 895 21.62 14.98 -34.11
C LEU A 895 21.99 15.00 -32.62
N VAL A 896 21.90 13.85 -31.94
CA VAL A 896 22.28 13.72 -30.52
C VAL A 896 23.75 14.04 -30.31
N ASN A 897 24.65 13.55 -31.16
CA ASN A 897 26.07 13.85 -31.07
C ASN A 897 26.35 15.36 -31.28
N ALA A 898 25.70 15.98 -32.26
CA ALA A 898 25.80 17.42 -32.50
C ALA A 898 25.28 18.23 -31.29
N LEU A 899 24.15 17.82 -30.70
CA LEU A 899 23.59 18.44 -29.49
C LEU A 899 24.50 18.29 -28.27
N GLN A 900 25.09 17.10 -28.07
CA GLN A 900 26.05 16.87 -26.98
C GLN A 900 27.29 17.76 -27.14
N ARG A 901 27.84 17.85 -28.36
CA ARG A 901 28.98 18.73 -28.65
C ARG A 901 28.61 20.19 -28.36
N PHE A 902 27.47 20.67 -28.85
CA PHE A 902 26.95 22.00 -28.57
C PHE A 902 26.77 22.26 -27.06
N TYR A 903 26.21 21.31 -26.32
CA TYR A 903 26.03 21.47 -24.87
C TYR A 903 27.38 21.62 -24.15
N VAL A 904 28.36 20.77 -24.46
CA VAL A 904 29.69 20.81 -23.82
C VAL A 904 30.44 22.10 -24.15
N THR A 905 30.36 22.59 -25.39
CA THR A 905 31.12 23.78 -25.83
C THR A 905 30.42 25.09 -25.48
N CYS A 906 29.09 25.15 -25.64
CA CYS A 906 28.32 26.40 -25.52
C CYS A 906 27.56 26.56 -24.18
N VAL A 907 27.06 25.47 -23.57
CA VAL A 907 26.23 25.55 -22.35
C VAL A 907 27.04 25.26 -21.08
N GLY A 908 27.94 24.28 -21.12
CA GLY A 908 28.79 23.92 -19.99
C GLY A 908 29.91 24.92 -19.68
N GLN A 909 30.16 25.88 -20.58
CA GLN A 909 31.16 26.93 -20.44
C GLN A 909 30.50 28.31 -20.39
N LYS A 910 31.27 29.35 -20.07
CA LYS A 910 30.80 30.74 -20.25
C LYS A 910 30.62 31.01 -21.75
N ASP A 911 29.53 31.70 -22.11
CA ASP A 911 29.32 32.25 -23.45
C ASP A 911 30.48 33.18 -23.84
N PHE A 912 30.90 33.23 -25.12
CA PHE A 912 31.89 34.18 -25.63
C PHE A 912 31.49 35.66 -25.41
N LEU A 913 30.19 35.93 -25.25
CA LEU A 913 29.65 37.24 -24.85
C LEU A 913 29.52 37.44 -23.33
N PHE A 914 30.17 36.62 -22.49
CA PHE A 914 30.10 36.73 -21.02
C PHE A 914 30.27 38.18 -20.51
N ASP A 915 29.54 38.59 -19.47
CA ASP A 915 29.61 39.95 -18.90
C ASP A 915 29.28 41.10 -19.89
N ILE A 916 28.73 40.80 -21.08
CA ILE A 916 28.11 41.78 -21.98
C ILE A 916 26.59 41.59 -21.91
N PRO A 917 25.82 42.58 -21.43
CA PRO A 917 24.36 42.49 -21.44
C PRO A 917 23.86 42.47 -22.89
N SER A 918 22.75 41.79 -23.16
CA SER A 918 22.12 41.88 -24.50
C SER A 918 21.71 43.32 -24.81
N LEU A 919 21.58 43.65 -26.11
CA LEU A 919 21.08 44.97 -26.50
C LEU A 919 19.69 45.23 -25.90
N TYR A 920 18.86 44.20 -25.76
CA TYR A 920 17.55 44.29 -25.13
C TYR A 920 17.65 44.65 -23.65
N ASP A 921 18.44 43.89 -22.87
CA ASP A 921 18.59 44.12 -21.43
C ASP A 921 19.19 45.49 -21.14
N TYR A 922 20.23 45.88 -21.91
CA TYR A 922 20.81 47.21 -21.83
C TYR A 922 19.77 48.31 -22.09
N SER A 923 18.93 48.13 -23.12
CA SER A 923 17.87 49.09 -23.46
C SER A 923 16.83 49.18 -22.35
N CYS A 924 16.40 48.03 -21.81
CA CYS A 924 15.43 47.95 -20.73
C CYS A 924 15.96 48.64 -19.47
N GLU A 925 17.22 48.40 -19.06
CA GLU A 925 17.84 49.07 -17.92
C GLU A 925 17.94 50.59 -18.12
N ARG A 926 18.32 51.05 -19.32
CA ARG A 926 18.41 52.49 -19.63
C ARG A 926 17.04 53.15 -19.58
N LEU A 927 16.01 52.50 -20.12
CA LEU A 927 14.62 52.98 -20.05
C LEU A 927 14.10 52.99 -18.61
N LYS A 928 14.32 51.93 -17.84
CA LYS A 928 13.94 51.86 -16.41
C LYS A 928 14.63 52.95 -15.59
N SER A 929 15.93 53.15 -15.80
CA SER A 929 16.71 54.22 -15.14
C SER A 929 16.16 55.61 -15.48
N ARG A 930 15.79 55.82 -16.75
CA ARG A 930 15.19 57.09 -17.18
C ARG A 930 13.78 57.29 -16.64
N PHE A 931 12.95 56.25 -16.62
CA PHE A 931 11.62 56.30 -16.00
C PHE A 931 11.66 56.53 -14.49
N ASN A 932 12.68 56.00 -13.79
CA ASN A 932 12.92 56.31 -12.38
C ASN A 932 13.24 57.80 -12.13
N THR A 933 13.78 58.50 -13.13
CA THR A 933 14.07 59.94 -13.06
C THR A 933 12.86 60.78 -13.45
N ASP A 934 12.15 60.37 -14.49
CA ASP A 934 11.09 61.17 -15.13
C ASP A 934 9.69 60.99 -14.47
N PHE A 935 9.47 59.92 -13.68
CA PHE A 935 8.19 59.62 -13.02
C PHE A 935 8.31 59.38 -11.51
N THR A 936 7.33 59.88 -10.74
CA THR A 936 7.08 59.49 -9.33
C THR A 936 6.29 58.18 -9.26
N GLU A 937 6.33 57.47 -8.12
CA GLU A 937 5.56 56.21 -7.97
C GLU A 937 4.04 56.43 -8.13
N PRO A 938 3.30 55.48 -8.74
CA PRO A 938 3.78 54.24 -9.35
C PRO A 938 4.42 54.48 -10.73
N ARG A 939 5.62 53.93 -10.92
CA ARG A 939 6.40 54.13 -12.15
C ARG A 939 5.94 53.13 -13.23
N PRO A 940 5.75 53.57 -14.48
CA PRO A 940 5.42 52.66 -15.57
C PRO A 940 6.58 51.70 -15.82
N ASP A 941 6.27 50.47 -16.24
CA ASP A 941 7.28 49.51 -16.69
C ASP A 941 7.44 49.61 -18.22
N PRO A 942 8.64 49.91 -18.77
CA PRO A 942 8.87 49.99 -20.21
C PRO A 942 8.40 48.74 -20.97
N GLU A 943 8.46 47.55 -20.37
CA GLU A 943 8.05 46.29 -21.01
C GLU A 943 6.51 46.18 -21.14
N SER A 944 5.77 46.90 -20.29
CA SER A 944 4.30 46.94 -20.31
C SER A 944 3.71 47.98 -21.27
N VAL A 945 4.55 48.86 -21.83
CA VAL A 945 4.15 49.92 -22.78
C VAL A 945 4.31 49.40 -24.20
N ARG A 946 3.22 49.34 -24.95
CA ARG A 946 3.20 49.03 -26.38
C ARG A 946 3.24 50.31 -27.20
N VAL A 947 4.16 50.37 -28.14
CA VAL A 947 4.29 51.44 -29.13
C VAL A 947 3.84 50.90 -30.47
N THR A 948 2.75 51.44 -31.00
CA THR A 948 2.24 51.08 -32.32
C THR A 948 2.51 52.21 -33.30
N MET A 949 3.29 51.96 -34.33
CA MET A 949 3.45 52.88 -35.46
C MET A 949 2.41 52.58 -36.53
N ALA A 950 1.50 53.51 -36.82
CA ALA A 950 0.52 53.40 -37.90
C ALA A 950 0.93 54.28 -39.10
N HIS A 951 1.05 53.67 -40.29
CA HIS A 951 1.38 54.35 -41.54
C HIS A 951 0.20 54.32 -42.51
N TYR A 952 -0.21 55.50 -42.97
CA TYR A 952 -1.33 55.67 -43.89
C TYR A 952 -0.81 55.86 -45.32
N ILE A 953 -1.08 54.91 -46.20
CA ILE A 953 -0.69 54.99 -47.62
C ILE A 953 -1.76 55.80 -48.37
N PRO A 954 -1.45 56.98 -48.95
CA PRO A 954 -2.43 57.77 -49.69
C PRO A 954 -2.75 57.14 -51.05
N VAL A 955 -4.00 57.30 -51.53
CA VAL A 955 -4.42 56.88 -52.88
C VAL A 955 -3.76 57.80 -53.92
N PRO A 956 -3.09 57.28 -54.98
CA PRO A 956 -2.59 58.10 -56.06
C PRO A 956 -3.76 58.78 -56.80
N VAL A 957 -3.75 60.11 -56.89
CA VAL A 957 -4.71 60.90 -57.70
C VAL A 957 -4.02 61.53 -58.90
N ALA A 958 -4.74 61.60 -60.03
CA ALA A 958 -4.24 62.18 -61.26
C ALA A 958 -3.92 63.69 -61.09
N PRO A 959 -2.96 64.25 -61.86
CA PRO A 959 -2.59 65.66 -61.75
C PRO A 959 -3.81 66.58 -61.94
N GLY A 960 -4.10 67.40 -60.92
CA GLY A 960 -5.22 68.36 -60.94
C GLY A 960 -6.41 68.03 -60.02
N GLN A 961 -6.39 66.90 -59.30
CA GLN A 961 -7.42 66.57 -58.30
C GLN A 961 -6.87 66.62 -56.86
N THR A 962 -7.71 67.03 -55.91
CA THR A 962 -7.39 67.04 -54.48
C THR A 962 -7.43 65.62 -53.90
N PRO A 963 -6.40 65.18 -53.14
CA PRO A 963 -6.40 63.86 -52.51
C PRO A 963 -7.56 63.71 -51.52
N GLN A 964 -8.25 62.56 -51.53
CA GLN A 964 -9.25 62.21 -50.51
C GLN A 964 -8.59 61.77 -49.20
N SER A 965 -9.24 62.04 -48.06
CA SER A 965 -8.74 61.82 -46.70
C SER A 965 -8.76 60.36 -46.22
N ILE A 966 -9.06 59.40 -47.09
CA ILE A 966 -9.21 57.97 -46.73
C ILE A 966 -7.95 57.22 -47.21
N PRO A 967 -7.19 56.55 -46.31
CA PRO A 967 -6.00 55.78 -46.67
C PRO A 967 -6.34 54.58 -47.57
N ALA A 968 -5.47 54.28 -48.55
CA ALA A 968 -5.56 53.07 -49.38
C ALA A 968 -5.26 51.79 -48.59
N ALA A 969 -4.35 51.87 -47.61
CA ALA A 969 -4.03 50.82 -46.65
C ALA A 969 -3.39 51.44 -45.39
N THR A 970 -3.61 50.82 -44.24
CA THR A 970 -2.90 51.15 -42.99
C THR A 970 -1.98 50.00 -42.64
N GLN A 971 -0.67 50.25 -42.57
CA GLN A 971 0.29 49.28 -42.04
C GLN A 971 0.60 49.68 -40.60
N SER A 972 0.49 48.73 -39.66
CA SER A 972 0.83 48.96 -38.25
C SER A 972 1.84 47.95 -37.75
N VAL A 973 2.90 48.43 -37.13
CA VAL A 973 3.87 47.60 -36.39
C VAL A 973 3.71 47.94 -34.92
N SER A 974 3.55 46.92 -34.06
CA SER A 974 3.38 47.08 -32.63
C SER A 974 4.44 46.30 -31.87
N GLU A 975 5.18 47.01 -31.05
CA GLU A 975 6.34 46.51 -30.30
C GLU A 975 6.27 47.02 -28.86
N THR A 976 7.05 46.43 -27.95
CA THR A 976 7.29 47.03 -26.63
C THR A 976 8.09 48.32 -26.75
N LEU A 977 8.03 49.19 -25.75
CA LEU A 977 8.85 50.41 -25.74
C LEU A 977 10.35 50.10 -25.78
N VAL A 978 10.76 48.94 -25.25
CA VAL A 978 12.15 48.47 -25.28
C VAL A 978 12.58 48.15 -26.70
N GLU A 979 11.81 47.34 -27.44
CA GLU A 979 12.05 47.01 -28.85
C GLU A 979 12.02 48.26 -29.73
N TYR A 980 11.00 49.09 -29.54
CA TYR A 980 10.87 50.37 -30.24
C TYR A 980 12.10 51.29 -30.04
N ALA A 981 12.71 51.27 -28.85
CA ALA A 981 13.91 52.04 -28.57
C ALA A 981 15.15 51.51 -29.31
N ILE A 982 15.18 50.21 -29.60
CA ILE A 982 16.25 49.51 -30.33
C ILE A 982 16.13 49.75 -31.85
N ASP A 983 14.92 49.79 -32.38
CA ASP A 983 14.62 49.73 -33.82
C ASP A 983 14.46 51.09 -34.53
N ARG A 984 14.54 52.20 -33.76
CA ARG A 984 14.41 53.59 -34.25
C ARG A 984 15.19 53.94 -35.54
N PHE A 985 16.30 53.27 -35.81
CA PHE A 985 17.21 53.61 -36.90
C PHE A 985 16.97 52.83 -38.20
N LEU A 986 16.13 51.79 -38.22
CA LEU A 986 16.12 50.84 -39.34
C LEU A 986 14.97 50.97 -40.34
N SER A 987 13.82 51.60 -40.06
CA SER A 987 12.83 51.84 -41.13
C SER A 987 11.75 52.86 -40.78
N ARG A 988 11.56 53.87 -41.64
CA ARG A 988 10.37 54.73 -41.80
C ARG A 988 9.84 55.43 -40.54
N GLN A 989 10.32 56.66 -40.30
CA GLN A 989 9.87 57.54 -39.21
C GLN A 989 8.55 58.30 -39.49
N ASP A 990 7.88 58.02 -40.61
CA ASP A 990 6.71 58.79 -41.09
C ASP A 990 5.36 58.21 -40.61
N GLY A 991 5.34 57.54 -39.46
CA GLY A 991 4.13 56.94 -38.86
C GLY A 991 3.58 57.72 -37.66
N VAL A 992 2.27 57.66 -37.43
CA VAL A 992 1.64 58.17 -36.20
C VAL A 992 1.89 57.16 -35.07
N ILE A 993 2.46 57.63 -33.96
CA ILE A 993 2.72 56.80 -32.77
C ILE A 993 1.45 56.74 -31.92
N LEU A 994 0.98 55.53 -31.67
CA LEU A 994 -0.08 55.21 -30.72
C LEU A 994 0.54 54.45 -29.54
N LEU A 995 0.09 54.75 -28.33
CA LEU A 995 0.58 54.10 -27.11
C LEU A 995 -0.56 53.33 -26.45
N SER A 996 -0.31 52.09 -26.10
CA SER A 996 -1.23 51.24 -25.34
C SER A 996 -0.49 50.46 -24.24
N SER A 997 -1.22 49.91 -23.29
CA SER A 997 -0.65 48.99 -22.29
C SER A 997 -0.83 47.55 -22.77
N ALA A 998 0.12 46.67 -22.45
CA ALA A 998 0.00 45.24 -22.72
C ALA A 998 -1.15 44.57 -21.93
N ASP A 999 -1.58 45.16 -20.81
CA ASP A 999 -2.63 44.64 -19.91
C ASP A 999 -4.00 45.35 -20.07
N ASP A 1000 -4.19 46.18 -21.11
CA ASP A 1000 -5.36 47.08 -21.27
C ASP A 1000 -5.60 48.07 -20.11
N LYS A 1001 -4.60 48.28 -19.24
CA LYS A 1001 -4.65 49.30 -18.18
C LYS A 1001 -4.45 50.71 -18.78
N PRO A 1002 -5.09 51.75 -18.22
CA PRO A 1002 -4.88 53.12 -18.68
C PRO A 1002 -3.43 53.55 -18.43
N LEU A 1003 -2.74 53.99 -19.50
CA LEU A 1003 -1.40 54.54 -19.42
C LEU A 1003 -1.39 55.86 -18.64
N ASN A 1004 -0.28 56.17 -17.97
CA ASN A 1004 -0.08 57.45 -17.30
C ASN A 1004 -0.23 58.59 -18.33
N ALA A 1005 -1.04 59.60 -18.02
CA ALA A 1005 -1.32 60.73 -18.93
C ALA A 1005 -0.06 61.52 -19.36
N SER A 1006 1.02 61.45 -18.57
CA SER A 1006 2.31 62.08 -18.89
C SER A 1006 3.12 61.30 -19.93
N LEU A 1007 2.78 60.03 -20.18
CA LEU A 1007 3.44 59.16 -21.16
C LEU A 1007 2.83 59.39 -22.54
N THR A 1008 3.24 60.49 -23.19
CA THR A 1008 2.73 60.90 -24.50
C THR A 1008 3.58 60.38 -25.66
N PRO A 1009 3.03 60.28 -26.89
CA PRO A 1009 3.80 59.93 -28.08
C PRO A 1009 5.01 60.87 -28.33
N ALA A 1010 4.87 62.15 -28.00
CA ALA A 1010 5.95 63.14 -28.09
C ALA A 1010 7.06 62.83 -27.07
N TYR A 1011 6.68 62.55 -25.81
CA TYR A 1011 7.62 62.15 -24.78
C TYR A 1011 8.39 60.88 -25.17
N VAL A 1012 7.71 59.83 -25.64
CA VAL A 1012 8.36 58.58 -26.07
C VAL A 1012 9.35 58.84 -27.21
N ARG A 1013 9.00 59.70 -28.17
CA ARG A 1013 9.89 60.08 -29.28
C ARG A 1013 11.14 60.82 -28.80
N ASP A 1014 11.00 61.75 -27.88
CA ASP A 1014 12.12 62.52 -27.32
C ASP A 1014 12.98 61.67 -26.39
N LEU A 1015 12.37 60.83 -25.56
CA LEU A 1015 13.01 59.86 -24.68
C LEU A 1015 13.97 58.97 -25.47
N VAL A 1016 13.46 58.24 -26.47
CA VAL A 1016 14.28 57.32 -27.27
C VAL A 1016 15.38 58.08 -28.03
N ARG A 1017 15.11 59.32 -28.45
CA ARG A 1017 16.12 60.15 -29.14
C ARG A 1017 17.26 60.51 -28.19
N SER A 1018 16.91 60.89 -26.97
CA SER A 1018 17.86 61.35 -25.96
C SER A 1018 18.69 60.22 -25.39
N LEU A 1019 18.13 59.01 -25.28
CA LEU A 1019 18.83 57.84 -24.76
C LEU A 1019 19.86 57.29 -25.75
N ASP A 1020 19.63 57.47 -27.07
CA ASP A 1020 20.46 56.95 -28.16
C ASP A 1020 21.11 55.60 -27.83
N ILE A 1021 20.25 54.60 -27.65
CA ILE A 1021 20.62 53.26 -27.21
C ILE A 1021 21.74 52.68 -28.08
N ALA A 1022 21.69 52.91 -29.40
CA ALA A 1022 22.68 52.38 -30.33
C ALA A 1022 24.07 53.00 -30.10
N ALA A 1023 24.17 54.32 -29.96
CA ALA A 1023 25.44 54.98 -29.66
C ALA A 1023 25.96 54.58 -28.27
N GLY A 1024 25.09 54.58 -27.25
CA GLY A 1024 25.45 54.20 -25.88
C GLY A 1024 25.94 52.75 -25.76
N TYR A 1025 25.27 51.83 -26.45
CA TYR A 1025 25.68 50.42 -26.47
C TYR A 1025 27.00 50.22 -27.20
N ARG A 1026 27.23 50.90 -28.33
CA ARG A 1026 28.53 50.87 -29.03
C ARG A 1026 29.67 51.39 -28.15
N SER A 1027 29.47 52.53 -27.47
CA SER A 1027 30.48 53.07 -26.55
C SER A 1027 30.76 52.16 -25.36
N MET A 1028 29.79 51.34 -24.93
CA MET A 1028 29.99 50.31 -23.90
C MET A 1028 30.80 49.13 -24.44
N LEU A 1029 30.52 48.68 -25.67
CA LEU A 1029 31.20 47.55 -26.30
C LEU A 1029 32.65 47.85 -26.71
N GLU A 1030 32.94 49.07 -27.19
CA GLU A 1030 34.26 49.48 -27.69
C GLU A 1030 35.44 49.10 -26.76
N PRO A 1031 35.43 49.46 -25.46
CA PRO A 1031 36.52 49.08 -24.55
C PRO A 1031 36.53 47.59 -24.18
N ILE A 1032 35.37 46.92 -24.20
CA ILE A 1032 35.23 45.50 -23.79
C ILE A 1032 35.71 44.56 -24.91
N LEU A 1033 35.44 44.90 -26.17
CA LEU A 1033 35.79 44.11 -27.35
C LEU A 1033 37.11 44.54 -27.99
N ALA A 1034 37.78 45.56 -27.45
CA ALA A 1034 39.09 45.98 -27.91
C ALA A 1034 40.11 44.84 -27.82
N ALA A 1035 40.98 44.71 -28.83
CA ALA A 1035 42.03 43.68 -28.86
C ALA A 1035 43.03 43.79 -27.68
N THR A 1036 43.08 44.95 -27.03
CA THR A 1036 43.90 45.25 -25.84
C THR A 1036 43.23 44.90 -24.52
N ALA A 1037 41.94 44.54 -24.52
CA ALA A 1037 41.21 44.19 -23.30
C ALA A 1037 41.72 42.86 -22.71
N PRO A 1038 41.81 42.73 -21.36
CA PRO A 1038 42.38 41.54 -20.71
C PRO A 1038 41.62 40.25 -21.06
N ASP A 1039 40.30 40.36 -21.27
CA ASP A 1039 39.42 39.22 -21.57
C ASP A 1039 39.30 38.91 -23.07
N TYR A 1040 39.86 39.71 -23.97
CA TYR A 1040 39.69 39.56 -25.43
C TYR A 1040 40.17 38.19 -25.93
N LEU A 1041 41.34 37.72 -25.48
CA LEU A 1041 41.87 36.41 -25.88
C LEU A 1041 40.96 35.25 -25.44
N LYS A 1042 40.33 35.38 -24.26
CA LYS A 1042 39.39 34.39 -23.74
C LYS A 1042 38.09 34.39 -24.55
N ARG A 1043 37.52 35.57 -24.84
CA ARG A 1043 36.35 35.71 -25.71
C ARG A 1043 36.60 35.14 -27.10
N ARG A 1044 37.74 35.48 -27.71
CA ARG A 1044 38.14 34.96 -29.03
C ARG A 1044 38.26 33.44 -29.02
N LYS A 1045 38.86 32.85 -27.98
CA LYS A 1045 38.92 31.39 -27.85
C LYS A 1045 37.53 30.77 -27.78
N LEU A 1046 36.67 31.28 -26.89
CA LEU A 1046 35.29 30.78 -26.76
C LEU A 1046 34.51 30.92 -28.07
N PHE A 1047 34.65 32.04 -28.78
CA PHE A 1047 34.03 32.23 -30.09
C PHE A 1047 34.48 31.16 -31.10
N VAL A 1048 35.79 30.89 -31.19
CA VAL A 1048 36.34 29.87 -32.10
C VAL A 1048 35.88 28.47 -31.73
N ASP A 1049 35.72 28.17 -30.44
CA ASP A 1049 35.29 26.85 -29.96
C ASP A 1049 33.76 26.64 -30.10
N GLN A 1050 32.95 27.70 -29.91
CA GLN A 1050 31.49 27.63 -29.82
C GLN A 1050 30.78 27.76 -31.17
N ILE A 1051 31.20 28.69 -32.04
CA ILE A 1051 30.51 28.98 -33.31
C ILE A 1051 30.44 27.75 -34.24
N PRO A 1052 31.54 27.00 -34.48
CA PRO A 1052 31.48 25.79 -35.31
C PRO A 1052 30.48 24.76 -34.76
N SER A 1053 30.45 24.56 -33.45
CA SER A 1053 29.55 23.59 -32.81
C SER A 1053 28.07 23.99 -32.98
N LEU A 1054 27.77 25.28 -32.81
CA LEU A 1054 26.43 25.84 -33.01
C LEU A 1054 25.98 25.73 -34.47
N ASP A 1055 26.85 26.10 -35.41
CA ASP A 1055 26.48 26.21 -36.82
C ASP A 1055 26.46 24.85 -37.53
N ILE A 1056 27.25 23.86 -37.09
CA ILE A 1056 27.08 22.46 -37.52
C ILE A 1056 25.71 21.93 -37.08
N LEU A 1057 25.30 22.18 -35.83
CA LEU A 1057 23.98 21.77 -35.33
C LEU A 1057 22.85 22.44 -36.14
N ARG A 1058 22.99 23.74 -36.46
CA ARG A 1058 22.02 24.46 -37.30
C ARG A 1058 21.98 23.92 -38.72
N ALA A 1059 23.13 23.71 -39.36
CA ALA A 1059 23.22 23.15 -40.70
C ALA A 1059 22.60 21.75 -40.77
N PHE A 1060 22.84 20.91 -39.76
CA PHE A 1060 22.23 19.60 -39.67
C PHE A 1060 20.70 19.68 -39.50
N ALA A 1061 20.20 20.61 -38.69
CA ALA A 1061 18.76 20.84 -38.55
C ALA A 1061 18.13 21.33 -39.87
N LEU A 1062 18.78 22.24 -40.61
CA LEU A 1062 18.32 22.70 -41.93
C LEU A 1062 18.28 21.55 -42.95
N ARG A 1063 19.28 20.67 -42.91
CA ARG A 1063 19.34 19.46 -43.72
C ARG A 1063 18.16 18.53 -43.44
N LEU A 1064 17.86 18.28 -42.17
CA LEU A 1064 16.70 17.44 -41.78
C LEU A 1064 15.36 18.07 -42.15
N LYS A 1065 15.29 19.40 -42.28
CA LYS A 1065 14.11 20.12 -42.79
C LYS A 1065 14.02 20.18 -44.31
N ASN A 1066 14.99 19.61 -45.04
CA ASN A 1066 15.15 19.75 -46.50
C ASN A 1066 15.33 21.19 -46.98
N GLU A 1067 15.80 22.10 -46.11
CA GLU A 1067 16.17 23.48 -46.47
C GLU A 1067 17.61 23.56 -47.00
N LEU A 1068 18.41 22.51 -46.77
CA LEU A 1068 19.81 22.39 -47.19
C LEU A 1068 20.08 20.97 -47.71
N SER A 1069 20.81 20.83 -48.81
CA SER A 1069 21.15 19.52 -49.37
C SER A 1069 22.21 18.79 -48.52
N GLU A 1070 22.28 17.46 -48.67
CA GLU A 1070 23.33 16.67 -48.00
C GLU A 1070 24.74 17.08 -48.44
N GLN A 1071 24.90 17.48 -49.71
CA GLN A 1071 26.18 17.95 -50.23
C GLN A 1071 26.58 19.28 -49.59
N ALA A 1072 25.65 20.22 -49.47
CA ALA A 1072 25.89 21.48 -48.78
C ALA A 1072 26.19 21.28 -47.29
N TYR A 1073 25.50 20.35 -46.62
CA TYR A 1073 25.77 20.04 -45.21
C TYR A 1073 27.19 19.50 -45.03
N THR A 1074 27.59 18.54 -45.87
CA THR A 1074 28.94 17.97 -45.85
C THR A 1074 30.02 19.03 -46.10
N VAL A 1075 29.75 20.02 -46.98
CA VAL A 1075 30.65 21.15 -47.22
C VAL A 1075 30.78 22.02 -45.96
N ILE A 1076 29.66 22.37 -45.32
CA ILE A 1076 29.65 23.17 -44.09
C ILE A 1076 30.40 22.45 -42.97
N GLU A 1077 30.07 21.18 -42.71
CA GLU A 1077 30.72 20.36 -41.68
C GLU A 1077 32.22 20.25 -41.93
N ASN A 1078 32.63 19.94 -43.17
CA ASN A 1078 34.04 19.84 -43.54
C ASN A 1078 34.81 21.16 -43.34
N VAL A 1079 34.23 22.30 -43.72
CA VAL A 1079 34.87 23.61 -43.57
C VAL A 1079 34.97 24.00 -42.09
N LEU A 1080 33.94 23.75 -41.30
CA LEU A 1080 33.87 24.14 -39.88
C LEU A 1080 34.69 23.22 -38.97
N ASP A 1081 34.75 21.91 -39.24
CA ASP A 1081 35.59 20.97 -38.48
C ASP A 1081 37.07 21.01 -38.92
N MET A 1082 37.35 21.35 -40.19
CA MET A 1082 38.71 21.47 -40.71
C MET A 1082 38.96 22.89 -41.29
N PRO A 1083 39.18 23.91 -40.43
CA PRO A 1083 39.31 25.30 -40.87
C PRO A 1083 40.62 25.59 -41.64
N ASP A 1084 41.65 24.76 -41.49
CA ASP A 1084 42.90 24.88 -42.24
C ASP A 1084 42.71 24.45 -43.70
N ALA A 1085 42.75 25.40 -44.64
CA ALA A 1085 42.54 25.13 -46.06
C ALA A 1085 43.60 24.24 -46.72
N ILE A 1086 44.80 24.12 -46.15
CA ILE A 1086 45.88 23.27 -46.67
C ILE A 1086 45.66 21.82 -46.21
N ALA A 1087 45.26 21.64 -44.95
CA ALA A 1087 45.08 20.33 -44.34
C ALA A 1087 43.65 19.75 -44.52
N ARG A 1088 42.68 20.57 -44.94
CA ARG A 1088 41.29 20.16 -45.17
C ARG A 1088 41.19 19.04 -46.21
N LEU A 1089 40.51 17.95 -45.83
CA LEU A 1089 40.24 16.84 -46.73
C LEU A 1089 39.19 17.22 -47.79
N PRO A 1090 39.31 16.74 -49.04
CA PRO A 1090 38.34 17.03 -50.09
C PRO A 1090 36.98 16.36 -49.81
N VAL A 1091 35.89 17.05 -50.13
CA VAL A 1091 34.52 16.50 -50.08
C VAL A 1091 34.21 15.92 -51.46
N ASN A 1092 33.90 14.62 -51.55
CA ASN A 1092 33.66 13.91 -52.82
C ASN A 1092 34.78 14.11 -53.87
N GLY A 1093 36.04 14.18 -53.42
CA GLY A 1093 37.20 14.41 -54.28
C GLY A 1093 37.40 15.86 -54.74
N CYS A 1094 36.50 16.78 -54.36
CA CYS A 1094 36.58 18.21 -54.67
C CYS A 1094 37.17 18.99 -53.48
N LYS A 1095 38.06 19.95 -53.77
CA LYS A 1095 38.68 20.79 -52.72
C LYS A 1095 37.75 21.93 -52.37
N MET A 1096 37.38 22.06 -51.09
CA MET A 1096 36.48 23.11 -50.60
C MET A 1096 37.26 24.32 -50.07
N VAL A 1097 36.81 25.51 -50.46
CA VAL A 1097 37.37 26.81 -50.10
C VAL A 1097 36.39 27.55 -49.20
N PHE A 1098 36.96 28.30 -48.25
CA PHE A 1098 36.24 29.24 -47.40
C PHE A 1098 36.84 30.63 -47.63
N SER A 1099 36.04 31.58 -48.11
CA SER A 1099 36.53 32.93 -48.42
C SER A 1099 35.52 34.00 -48.03
N PRO A 1100 35.96 35.22 -47.68
CA PRO A 1100 35.05 36.34 -47.49
C PRO A 1100 34.39 36.72 -48.83
N LEU A 1101 33.11 37.12 -48.78
CA LEU A 1101 32.44 37.64 -49.96
C LEU A 1101 33.00 39.03 -50.31
N GLN A 1102 33.48 39.16 -51.55
CA GLN A 1102 33.95 40.44 -52.09
C GLN A 1102 33.17 40.74 -53.37
N LEU A 1103 32.68 41.98 -53.48
CA LEU A 1103 31.91 42.44 -54.64
C LEU A 1103 32.72 43.47 -55.41
N LEU A 1104 32.79 43.31 -56.73
CA LEU A 1104 33.37 44.29 -57.63
C LEU A 1104 32.29 45.30 -58.03
N PRO A 1105 32.46 46.61 -57.72
CA PRO A 1105 31.48 47.64 -58.11
C PRO A 1105 31.33 47.80 -59.63
N ALA A 1106 32.38 47.47 -60.40
CA ALA A 1106 32.40 47.51 -61.86
C ALA A 1106 33.39 46.48 -62.41
N LYS A 1107 33.27 46.12 -63.71
CA LYS A 1107 34.10 45.10 -64.37
C LYS A 1107 35.60 45.47 -64.46
N GLU A 1108 35.95 46.75 -64.44
CA GLU A 1108 37.35 47.22 -64.50
C GLU A 1108 37.54 48.47 -63.62
N GLY A 1109 38.73 48.60 -63.01
CA GLY A 1109 39.21 49.84 -62.38
C GLY A 1109 38.83 50.08 -60.91
N TRP A 1110 38.12 49.16 -60.25
CA TRP A 1110 37.72 49.29 -58.84
C TRP A 1110 38.27 48.13 -57.99
N GLU A 1111 38.70 48.43 -56.77
CA GLU A 1111 39.08 47.39 -55.80
C GLU A 1111 37.85 46.63 -55.31
N PRO A 1112 37.95 45.30 -55.06
CA PRO A 1112 36.87 44.52 -54.47
C PRO A 1112 36.44 45.08 -53.12
N THR A 1113 35.14 45.31 -52.94
CA THR A 1113 34.57 45.74 -51.67
C THR A 1113 34.23 44.53 -50.81
N LEU A 1114 34.77 44.46 -49.60
CA LEU A 1114 34.47 43.40 -48.64
C LEU A 1114 33.05 43.53 -48.10
N VAL A 1115 32.26 42.47 -48.19
CA VAL A 1115 30.96 42.38 -47.51
C VAL A 1115 31.21 41.90 -46.08
N LEU A 1116 30.86 42.74 -45.10
CA LEU A 1116 31.07 42.42 -43.69
C LEU A 1116 30.24 41.21 -43.26
N ASN A 1117 30.82 40.37 -42.38
CA ASN A 1117 30.17 39.20 -41.77
C ASN A 1117 29.54 38.21 -42.77
N THR A 1118 30.04 38.16 -44.01
CA THR A 1118 29.49 37.31 -45.06
C THR A 1118 30.61 36.55 -45.77
N TYR A 1119 30.46 35.24 -45.85
CA TYR A 1119 31.49 34.32 -46.36
C TYR A 1119 30.89 33.33 -47.36
N LEU A 1120 31.74 32.74 -48.18
CA LEU A 1120 31.39 31.73 -49.16
C LEU A 1120 32.12 30.42 -48.83
N MET A 1121 31.38 29.32 -48.83
CA MET A 1121 31.90 27.96 -48.79
C MET A 1121 31.58 27.30 -50.14
N GLY A 1122 32.58 26.81 -50.86
CA GLY A 1122 32.34 26.21 -52.17
C GLY A 1122 33.58 25.57 -52.79
N PRO A 1123 33.43 24.94 -53.97
CA PRO A 1123 34.53 24.28 -54.66
C PRO A 1123 35.62 25.27 -55.12
N HIS A 1124 36.88 24.83 -55.05
CA HIS A 1124 38.01 25.54 -55.65
C HIS A 1124 37.85 25.54 -57.19
N GLU A 1125 38.11 26.69 -57.82
CA GLU A 1125 37.89 27.04 -59.24
C GLU A 1125 37.67 25.87 -60.22
N SER A 1126 36.60 25.98 -61.02
CA SER A 1126 36.23 25.08 -62.14
C SER A 1126 35.68 23.69 -61.77
N GLN A 1127 35.41 23.39 -60.50
CA GLN A 1127 34.75 22.14 -60.06
C GLN A 1127 33.24 22.34 -59.85
N SER A 1128 32.45 21.33 -60.22
CA SER A 1128 31.00 21.33 -60.02
C SER A 1128 30.66 21.02 -58.55
N GLY A 1129 29.77 21.80 -57.93
CA GLY A 1129 29.34 21.59 -56.55
C GLY A 1129 28.57 22.80 -55.98
N PRO A 1130 27.82 22.60 -54.87
CA PRO A 1130 27.03 23.66 -54.27
C PRO A 1130 27.90 24.77 -53.69
N TRP A 1131 27.40 26.00 -53.79
CA TRP A 1131 27.96 27.19 -53.14
C TRP A 1131 27.08 27.55 -51.96
N VAL A 1132 27.66 27.67 -50.78
CA VAL A 1132 26.94 28.06 -49.55
C VAL A 1132 27.38 29.46 -49.15
N LEU A 1133 26.43 30.38 -49.13
CA LEU A 1133 26.59 31.69 -48.50
C LEU A 1133 26.39 31.53 -46.99
N TYR A 1134 27.39 31.95 -46.22
CA TYR A 1134 27.42 31.81 -44.77
C TYR A 1134 27.53 33.19 -44.10
N ALA A 1135 26.54 33.52 -43.28
CA ALA A 1135 26.54 34.72 -42.44
C ALA A 1135 26.40 34.30 -40.96
N PRO A 1136 27.53 34.15 -40.24
CA PRO A 1136 27.49 33.69 -38.85
C PRO A 1136 26.63 34.62 -37.98
N LEU A 1137 25.89 34.01 -37.05
CA LEU A 1137 25.03 34.69 -36.07
C LEU A 1137 23.86 35.52 -36.63
N HIS A 1138 23.54 35.39 -37.92
CA HIS A 1138 22.37 36.04 -38.51
C HIS A 1138 21.08 35.23 -38.22
N ASP A 1139 20.05 35.82 -37.60
CA ASP A 1139 18.90 35.03 -37.13
C ASP A 1139 18.05 34.44 -38.26
N GLU A 1140 17.84 35.21 -39.34
CA GLU A 1140 17.00 34.77 -40.48
C GLU A 1140 17.77 34.06 -41.60
N PHE A 1141 19.11 34.08 -41.58
CA PHE A 1141 19.92 33.78 -42.77
C PHE A 1141 21.34 33.29 -42.43
N VAL A 1142 21.49 32.20 -41.69
CA VAL A 1142 22.84 31.67 -41.38
C VAL A 1142 23.49 31.03 -42.61
N PHE A 1143 22.73 30.20 -43.34
CA PHE A 1143 23.19 29.48 -44.52
C PHE A 1143 22.18 29.60 -45.65
N LYS A 1144 22.66 29.85 -46.88
CA LYS A 1144 21.85 29.67 -48.10
C LYS A 1144 22.67 28.94 -49.16
N GLU A 1145 22.11 27.84 -49.65
CA GLU A 1145 22.69 27.02 -50.70
C GLU A 1145 22.31 27.55 -52.09
N TYR A 1146 23.27 27.49 -53.00
CA TYR A 1146 23.12 27.75 -54.43
C TYR A 1146 23.70 26.58 -55.23
N PRO A 1147 23.05 26.17 -56.33
CA PRO A 1147 23.52 25.03 -57.12
C PRO A 1147 24.87 25.29 -57.82
N ASP A 1148 25.16 26.55 -58.16
CA ASP A 1148 26.40 26.97 -58.79
C ASP A 1148 26.70 28.46 -58.50
N GLN A 1149 27.91 28.90 -58.89
CA GLN A 1149 28.34 30.29 -58.73
C GLN A 1149 27.46 31.29 -59.51
N ALA A 1150 26.91 30.89 -60.66
CA ALA A 1150 26.09 31.76 -61.50
C ALA A 1150 24.72 32.05 -60.86
N ALA A 1151 24.15 31.07 -60.16
CA ALA A 1151 22.91 31.20 -59.39
C ALA A 1151 23.09 32.13 -58.20
N LEU A 1152 24.20 32.01 -57.47
CA LEU A 1152 24.58 32.94 -56.40
C LEU A 1152 24.67 34.38 -56.92
N LEU A 1153 25.42 34.60 -58.02
CA LEU A 1153 25.56 35.93 -58.62
C LEU A 1153 24.22 36.51 -59.09
N ARG A 1154 23.36 35.67 -59.68
CA ARG A 1154 22.02 36.09 -60.12
C ARG A 1154 21.18 36.57 -58.94
N ASP A 1155 21.17 35.82 -57.84
CA ASP A 1155 20.41 36.17 -56.64
C ASP A 1155 20.88 37.50 -56.04
N ILE A 1156 22.20 37.72 -55.96
CA ILE A 1156 22.79 39.00 -55.54
C ILE A 1156 22.35 40.16 -56.46
N HIS A 1157 22.21 39.92 -57.77
CA HIS A 1157 21.79 40.95 -58.72
C HIS A 1157 20.29 41.24 -58.74
N THR A 1158 19.43 40.27 -58.38
CA THR A 1158 17.97 40.37 -58.61
C THR A 1158 17.12 40.39 -57.35
N SER A 1159 17.65 40.01 -56.19
CA SER A 1159 16.84 39.98 -54.96
C SER A 1159 16.40 41.40 -54.56
N THR A 1160 15.09 41.59 -54.41
CA THR A 1160 14.47 42.84 -53.90
C THR A 1160 14.17 42.77 -52.40
N GLU A 1161 14.40 41.62 -51.77
CA GLU A 1161 14.42 41.49 -50.32
C GLU A 1161 15.81 41.85 -49.82
N PRO A 1162 16.03 43.03 -49.22
CA PRO A 1162 17.26 43.24 -48.49
C PRO A 1162 17.30 42.22 -47.34
N PRO A 1163 18.48 41.65 -47.02
CA PRO A 1163 18.63 40.90 -45.79
C PRO A 1163 18.18 41.79 -44.64
N ARG A 1164 17.08 41.42 -43.98
CA ARG A 1164 16.70 42.06 -42.72
C ARG A 1164 17.80 41.69 -41.75
N VAL A 1165 18.63 42.67 -41.42
CA VAL A 1165 19.68 42.54 -40.40
C VAL A 1165 18.98 42.28 -39.07
N SER A 1166 18.78 41.02 -38.75
CA SER A 1166 18.24 40.54 -37.48
C SER A 1166 19.40 40.38 -36.50
N ARG A 1167 19.17 40.86 -35.27
CA ARG A 1167 20.18 41.08 -34.23
C ARG A 1167 20.05 40.04 -33.12
N ARG A 1168 21.16 39.38 -32.82
CA ARG A 1168 21.57 39.10 -31.44
C ARG A 1168 22.89 39.79 -31.13
#